data_AF-A0AAC9YUJ5-F1
#
_entry.id   AF-A0AAC9YUJ5-F1
#
_cell.length_a   1.000
_cell.length_b   1.000
_cell.length_c   1.000
_cell.angle_alpha   90.00
_cell.angle_beta   90.00
_cell.angle_gamma   90.00
#
_symmetry.space_group_name_H-M   'P 1'
#
loop_
_entity.id
_entity.type
_entity.pdbx_description
1 polymer ?
#
loop_
_entity_poly.entity_id
_entity_poly.type
_entity_poly.pdbx_seq_one_letter_code
_entity_poly.pdbx_strand_id
1 'polypeptide(L)'
;MLQLFKSKSFRYSAAFFLPTVAIVSNSQSLTLHNSKSFETVESLFMFSIALCLVFLGTIFRGLRTREMLMTAAETKLSLNIFAYVISSAINMITPFRLGEVMRILYLRRVTKVSGYYIALVVVIERTIDLILITLVSLLMLNTSESQKHFIALIIGCFSVILFILISLMVRPLLRMISSITSNLSEDLQWKTKHSLWVAMYGFKKFVSSPRSILLYMGYTLVSWTFYFGGVWISFRSILNNQFEISQIVAPFTDYLTLAKQSIHNFERHFLNIGLNLSSENITELSLVAWVVLNLPILVIALTSLIWFKRITRVKNETDSLLSKFSMFDSDSRNIVDYYISSDPTLRKLHELEFKENFQILKIYKGGSQALTCVVKQEGGVLEVLKSTSSLNEEKLKMQYLWLVKFKSHPEIVSVYKELRNSHVYGYSMQLADDFVPFYDFIHLEALSKSEEILRNIHVFLRDHIYVELVQNSDESVYATYFEKRIIDAVQNAKSSDRQFSLLWDKTEIVINGELRINANVILKQNREHIERAMRNFTRSENIHGDLTVDNILIDPVSNKFLLIDPSDDNTLRGPVLDFARLLQSLEGGYEFLNHSNEKPRYELSDTPTITFVDQRTHRYEQLAESVRDLAKSYLTESENENLDLHIGLLYLRMLPHQIRINPERTLIYYLKAVEFLNRWHVNLEMR
;
A
#
# COMPACT_ATOMS: atom_id res chain seq x y z
N MET A 1 9.52 30.44 5.69
CA MET A 1 10.88 29.88 5.92
C MET A 1 11.47 29.08 4.74
N LEU A 2 10.86 29.10 3.53
CA LEU A 2 11.38 28.43 2.32
C LEU A 2 11.86 29.41 1.23
N GLN A 3 11.85 30.72 1.50
CA GLN A 3 12.34 31.77 0.58
C GLN A 3 13.77 32.25 0.88
N LEU A 4 14.39 31.83 1.99
CA LEU A 4 15.75 32.26 2.38
C LEU A 4 16.89 31.50 1.68
N PHE A 5 16.59 30.49 0.84
CA PHE A 5 17.61 29.66 0.18
C PHE A 5 17.82 29.96 -1.32
N LYS A 6 17.22 31.04 -1.86
CA LYS A 6 17.27 31.32 -3.31
C LYS A 6 18.00 32.60 -3.75
N SER A 7 18.64 33.38 -2.86
CA SER A 7 19.41 34.55 -3.30
C SER A 7 20.91 34.46 -2.97
N LYS A 8 21.68 34.57 -4.06
CA LYS A 8 23.00 35.21 -4.22
C LYS A 8 24.01 35.11 -3.06
N SER A 9 25.08 34.36 -3.35
CA SER A 9 26.48 34.70 -3.04
C SER A 9 26.74 35.31 -1.66
N PHE A 10 26.66 34.51 -0.60
CA PHE A 10 27.32 34.81 0.66
C PHE A 10 28.75 34.25 0.62
N ARG A 11 29.70 35.03 0.08
CA ARG A 11 31.12 34.89 0.39
C ARG A 11 31.28 35.38 1.83
N TYR A 12 31.27 34.45 2.79
CA TYR A 12 31.88 34.71 4.10
C TYR A 12 33.12 33.84 4.23
N SER A 13 34.21 34.57 4.30
CA SER A 13 35.55 34.24 4.78
C SER A 13 35.59 33.15 5.84
N ALA A 14 36.67 32.37 5.80
CA ALA A 14 37.09 31.36 6.76
C ALA A 14 37.43 31.92 8.16
N ALA A 15 36.56 32.77 8.72
CA ALA A 15 36.78 33.49 9.98
C ALA A 15 35.73 33.19 11.07
N PHE A 16 34.85 32.19 10.88
CA PHE A 16 33.83 31.80 11.87
C PHE A 16 34.12 30.47 12.60
N PHE A 17 35.32 29.91 12.47
CA PHE A 17 35.71 28.62 13.07
C PHE A 17 36.67 28.71 14.28
N LEU A 18 36.91 29.90 14.83
CA LEU A 18 37.66 30.08 16.08
C LEU A 18 36.91 31.09 16.95
N PRO A 19 36.18 30.62 17.97
CA PRO A 19 36.67 30.87 19.32
C PRO A 19 36.37 29.69 20.25
N THR A 20 37.29 28.73 20.32
CA THR A 20 37.36 27.77 21.45
C THR A 20 38.79 27.58 21.97
N VAL A 21 39.75 28.39 21.49
CA VAL A 21 41.13 28.44 22.00
C VAL A 21 41.36 29.65 22.92
N ALA A 22 40.34 30.49 23.17
CA ALA A 22 40.48 31.75 23.92
C ALA A 22 39.63 31.82 25.22
N ILE A 23 39.45 30.70 25.92
CA ILE A 23 38.87 30.67 27.28
C ILE A 23 39.82 29.96 28.26
N VAL A 24 41.13 30.24 28.15
CA VAL A 24 42.13 29.80 29.15
C VAL A 24 42.93 30.99 29.71
N SER A 25 42.71 32.22 29.24
CA SER A 25 43.51 33.38 29.66
C SER A 25 42.87 34.27 30.73
N ASN A 26 41.98 33.75 31.58
CA ASN A 26 41.47 34.51 32.73
C ASN A 26 40.95 33.58 33.85
N SER A 27 41.85 32.84 34.47
CA SER A 27 41.69 32.40 35.86
C SER A 27 43.02 32.64 36.58
N GLN A 28 42.94 33.40 37.66
CA GLN A 28 44.05 33.67 38.55
C GLN A 28 44.65 32.35 39.07
N SER A 29 45.98 32.21 38.93
CA SER A 29 46.86 31.38 39.76
C SER A 29 46.21 30.18 40.47
N LEU A 30 45.96 29.08 39.76
CA LEU A 30 45.97 27.75 40.36
C LEU A 30 47.40 27.23 40.30
N THR A 31 48.10 27.28 41.42
CA THR A 31 49.32 26.49 41.64
C THR A 31 48.92 25.02 41.69
N LEU A 32 49.07 24.33 40.55
CA LEU A 32 49.03 22.88 40.43
C LEU A 32 50.16 22.26 41.27
N HIS A 33 49.88 21.91 42.52
CA HIS A 33 50.71 20.98 43.27
C HIS A 33 50.05 19.60 43.23
N ASN A 34 50.76 18.64 42.62
CA ASN A 34 50.49 17.19 42.54
C ASN A 34 49.50 16.67 41.49
N SER A 35 49.67 17.03 40.20
CA SER A 35 49.05 16.29 39.10
C SER A 35 50.07 15.43 38.34
N LYS A 36 50.19 14.16 38.72
CA LYS A 36 50.90 13.13 37.95
C LYS A 36 50.05 12.59 36.78
N SER A 37 49.22 13.42 36.15
CA SER A 37 48.03 12.94 35.43
C SER A 37 48.13 12.80 33.90
N PHE A 38 49.26 13.12 33.24
CA PHE A 38 49.35 12.95 31.77
C PHE A 38 50.74 12.56 31.21
N GLU A 39 51.66 12.02 32.02
CA GLU A 39 53.08 11.90 31.61
C GLU A 39 53.53 10.52 31.07
N THR A 40 52.65 9.51 30.99
CA THR A 40 53.06 8.16 30.54
C THR A 40 52.56 7.83 29.12
N VAL A 41 53.43 7.25 28.29
CA VAL A 41 53.05 6.72 26.95
C VAL A 41 51.85 5.77 27.03
N GLU A 42 51.69 5.08 28.17
CA GLU A 42 50.60 4.18 28.47
C GLU A 42 49.22 4.88 28.53
N SER A 43 49.14 6.09 29.10
CA SER A 43 47.86 6.83 29.19
C SER A 43 47.38 7.31 27.82
N LEU A 44 48.31 7.80 26.98
CA LEU A 44 48.04 8.17 25.58
C LEU A 44 47.59 6.97 24.74
N PHE A 45 48.19 5.80 24.96
CA PHE A 45 47.81 4.57 24.28
C PHE A 45 46.41 4.11 24.69
N MET A 46 46.10 4.12 25.99
CA MET A 46 44.76 3.79 26.52
C MET A 46 43.68 4.74 25.99
N PHE A 47 43.98 6.04 25.92
CA PHE A 47 43.07 7.03 25.35
C PHE A 47 42.82 6.79 23.85
N SER A 48 43.85 6.40 23.10
CA SER A 48 43.72 6.05 21.68
C SER A 48 42.80 4.82 21.48
N ILE A 49 42.95 3.80 22.34
CA ILE A 49 42.05 2.64 22.34
C ILE A 49 40.61 3.07 22.66
N ALA A 50 40.41 3.94 23.65
CA ALA A 50 39.07 4.43 24.00
C ALA A 50 38.39 5.15 22.81
N LEU A 51 39.12 6.01 22.09
CA LEU A 51 38.62 6.66 20.88
C LEU A 51 38.27 5.65 19.78
N CYS A 52 39.10 4.62 19.58
CA CYS A 52 38.83 3.54 18.62
C CYS A 52 37.56 2.75 18.98
N LEU A 53 37.32 2.46 20.26
CA LEU A 53 36.10 1.78 20.69
C LEU A 53 34.86 2.64 20.41
N VAL A 54 34.88 3.93 20.76
CA VAL A 54 33.76 4.85 20.48
C VAL A 54 33.51 4.99 18.97
N PHE A 55 34.57 5.00 18.16
CA PHE A 55 34.47 4.96 16.70
C PHE A 55 33.76 3.68 16.21
N LEU A 56 34.17 2.50 16.70
CA LEU A 56 33.51 1.23 16.38
C LEU A 56 32.04 1.23 16.83
N GLY A 57 31.74 1.71 18.03
CA GLY A 57 30.37 1.86 18.52
C GLY A 57 29.49 2.71 17.60
N THR A 58 30.07 3.75 17.00
CA THR A 58 29.39 4.62 16.04
C THR A 58 29.08 3.92 14.72
N ILE A 59 29.96 3.03 14.24
CA ILE A 59 29.68 2.17 13.07
C ILE A 59 28.51 1.23 13.35
N PHE A 60 28.49 0.59 14.52
CA PHE A 60 27.40 -0.30 14.92
C PHE A 60 26.06 0.42 15.06
N ARG A 61 26.04 1.70 15.48
CA ARG A 61 24.83 2.52 15.42
C ARG A 61 24.35 2.79 13.99
N GLY A 62 25.27 3.00 13.05
CA GLY A 62 24.92 3.10 11.62
C GLY A 62 24.35 1.80 11.06
N LEU A 63 24.91 0.65 11.43
CA LEU A 63 24.40 -0.69 11.06
C LEU A 63 22.99 -0.91 11.63
N ARG A 64 22.79 -0.57 12.91
CA ARG A 64 21.49 -0.64 13.57
C ARG A 64 20.39 0.13 12.82
N THR A 65 20.66 1.38 12.46
CA THR A 65 19.70 2.20 11.69
C THR A 65 19.41 1.59 10.32
N ARG A 66 20.45 1.08 9.66
CA ARG A 66 20.34 0.46 8.35
C ARG A 66 19.39 -0.74 8.39
N GLU A 67 19.47 -1.61 9.39
CA GLU A 67 18.60 -2.79 9.49
C GLU A 67 17.11 -2.43 9.51
N MET A 68 16.72 -1.38 10.23
CA MET A 68 15.33 -0.91 10.20
C MET A 68 15.00 -0.32 8.83
N LEU A 69 15.83 0.60 8.31
CA LEU A 69 15.53 1.28 7.05
C LEU A 69 15.50 0.35 5.83
N MET A 70 16.29 -0.72 5.80
CA MET A 70 16.29 -1.74 4.74
C MET A 70 14.94 -2.43 4.56
N THR A 71 14.05 -2.39 5.56
CA THR A 71 12.68 -2.89 5.41
C THR A 71 11.83 -2.01 4.50
N ALA A 72 12.16 -0.71 4.40
CA ALA A 72 11.43 0.28 3.61
C ALA A 72 12.17 0.73 2.34
N ALA A 73 13.48 0.90 2.40
CA ALA A 73 14.30 1.24 1.24
C ALA A 73 15.74 0.73 1.40
N GLU A 74 16.37 0.39 0.28
CA GLU A 74 17.78 0.05 0.29
C GLU A 74 18.63 1.26 0.71
N THR A 75 19.47 1.08 1.73
CA THR A 75 20.34 2.14 2.22
C THR A 75 21.77 1.64 2.41
N LYS A 76 22.72 2.48 1.99
CA LYS A 76 24.15 2.25 2.19
C LYS A 76 24.53 2.53 3.65
N LEU A 77 25.47 1.75 4.19
CA LEU A 77 25.96 1.93 5.55
C LEU A 77 26.57 3.33 5.77
N SER A 78 27.37 3.81 4.81
CA SER A 78 28.02 5.13 4.87
C SER A 78 27.03 6.27 5.05
N LEU A 79 25.88 6.19 4.39
CA LEU A 79 24.81 7.19 4.50
C LEU A 79 24.19 7.23 5.90
N ASN A 80 23.96 6.05 6.50
CA ASN A 80 23.39 5.93 7.84
C ASN A 80 24.35 6.43 8.92
N ILE A 81 25.64 6.07 8.82
CA ILE A 81 26.69 6.57 9.72
C ILE A 81 26.78 8.09 9.62
N PHE A 82 26.82 8.64 8.39
CA PHE A 82 26.88 10.07 8.16
C PHE A 82 25.68 10.82 8.77
N ALA A 83 24.47 10.32 8.53
CA ALA A 83 23.25 10.91 9.05
C ALA A 83 23.23 10.93 10.59
N TYR A 84 23.70 9.85 11.23
CA TYR A 84 23.85 9.76 12.68
C TYR A 84 24.90 10.75 13.20
N VAL A 85 26.07 10.79 12.58
CA VAL A 85 27.19 11.65 13.02
C VAL A 85 26.87 13.14 12.92
N ILE A 86 26.25 13.59 11.82
CA ILE A 86 25.78 14.99 11.71
C ILE A 86 24.72 15.30 12.75
N SER A 87 23.80 14.37 12.99
CA SER A 87 22.77 14.52 14.03
C SER A 87 23.41 14.78 15.40
N SER A 88 24.36 13.94 15.79
CA SER A 88 25.10 14.06 17.04
C SER A 88 25.90 15.36 17.11
N ALA A 89 26.61 15.74 16.05
CA ALA A 89 27.38 16.99 16.03
C ALA A 89 26.48 18.24 16.21
N ILE A 90 25.28 18.25 15.63
CA ILE A 90 24.31 19.34 15.81
C ILE A 90 23.79 19.36 17.26
N ASN A 91 23.51 18.20 17.86
CA ASN A 91 23.05 18.09 19.25
C ASN A 91 24.10 18.57 20.28
N MET A 92 25.38 18.57 19.91
CA MET A 92 26.44 19.20 20.72
C MET A 92 26.31 20.72 20.76
N ILE A 93 25.65 21.35 19.78
CA ILE A 93 25.55 22.81 19.65
C ILE A 93 24.15 23.30 20.04
N THR A 94 23.10 22.52 19.76
CA THR A 94 21.70 22.91 19.92
C THR A 94 20.99 22.17 21.06
N PRO A 95 20.10 22.83 21.83
CA PRO A 95 19.18 22.15 22.74
C PRO A 95 18.07 21.39 21.99
N PHE A 96 17.23 20.65 22.73
CA PHE A 96 16.06 19.91 22.22
C PHE A 96 16.34 18.87 21.14
N ARG A 97 17.61 18.45 21.01
CA ARG A 97 18.04 17.45 20.03
C ARG A 97 17.64 17.75 18.58
N LEU A 98 17.72 19.03 18.17
CA LEU A 98 17.39 19.45 16.80
C LEU A 98 18.18 18.72 15.71
N GLY A 99 19.34 18.14 16.04
CA GLY A 99 20.09 17.26 15.15
C GLY A 99 19.32 16.02 14.71
N GLU A 100 18.39 15.49 15.52
CA GLU A 100 17.54 14.35 15.13
C GLU A 100 16.55 14.75 14.03
N VAL A 101 16.02 15.98 14.08
CA VAL A 101 15.19 16.54 13.00
C VAL A 101 15.99 16.64 11.71
N MET A 102 17.24 17.11 11.80
CA MET A 102 18.14 17.20 10.62
C MET A 102 18.46 15.84 10.02
N ARG A 103 18.64 14.80 10.85
CA ARG A 103 18.79 13.40 10.40
C ARG A 103 17.58 12.94 9.61
N ILE A 104 16.37 13.20 10.10
CA ILE A 104 15.11 12.86 9.43
C ILE A 104 15.03 13.55 8.07
N LEU A 105 15.29 14.86 8.03
CA LEU A 105 15.25 15.66 6.80
C LEU A 105 16.28 15.20 5.77
N TYR A 106 17.49 14.88 6.22
CA TYR A 106 18.56 14.38 5.36
C TYR A 106 18.23 13.00 4.77
N LEU A 107 17.89 12.03 5.61
CA LEU A 107 17.56 10.68 5.16
C LEU A 107 16.35 10.69 4.23
N ARG A 108 15.30 11.45 4.54
CA ARG A 108 14.12 11.62 3.67
C ARG A 108 14.53 12.06 2.27
N ARG A 109 15.48 13.00 2.17
CA ARG A 109 15.93 13.53 0.87
C ARG A 109 16.68 12.51 0.04
N VAL A 110 17.49 11.66 0.67
CA VAL A 110 18.35 10.72 -0.06
C VAL A 110 17.67 9.38 -0.31
N THR A 111 16.89 8.87 0.65
CA THR A 111 16.21 7.57 0.52
C THR A 111 14.84 7.69 -0.12
N LYS A 112 14.28 8.91 -0.24
CA LYS A 112 12.90 9.19 -0.69
C LYS A 112 11.80 8.49 0.14
N VAL A 113 12.15 7.93 1.30
CA VAL A 113 11.19 7.31 2.22
C VAL A 113 10.42 8.40 2.98
N SER A 114 9.19 8.09 3.40
CA SER A 114 8.38 8.94 4.27
C SER A 114 9.18 9.44 5.48
N GLY A 115 9.18 10.77 5.68
CA GLY A 115 9.81 11.38 6.85
C GLY A 115 9.20 10.89 8.17
N TYR A 116 7.93 10.48 8.17
CA TYR A 116 7.27 9.90 9.34
C TYR A 116 7.82 8.53 9.71
N TYR A 117 8.14 7.69 8.71
CA TYR A 117 8.77 6.40 8.98
C TYR A 117 10.16 6.58 9.57
N ILE A 118 10.95 7.50 9.00
CA ILE A 118 12.29 7.80 9.52
C ILE A 118 12.20 8.37 10.93
N ALA A 119 11.22 9.26 11.20
CA ALA A 119 10.97 9.76 12.54
C ALA A 119 10.60 8.63 13.51
N LEU A 120 9.74 7.70 13.10
CA LEU A 120 9.38 6.51 13.89
C LEU A 120 10.62 5.66 14.23
N VAL A 121 11.51 5.42 13.26
CA VAL A 121 12.78 4.71 13.47
C VAL A 121 13.65 5.44 14.51
N VAL A 122 13.79 6.76 14.40
CA VAL A 122 14.56 7.56 15.36
C VAL A 122 13.95 7.49 16.76
N VAL A 123 12.63 7.59 16.88
CA VAL A 123 11.92 7.46 18.17
C VAL A 123 12.16 6.07 18.78
N ILE A 124 12.02 5.00 18.01
CA ILE A 124 12.25 3.63 18.49
C ILE A 124 13.69 3.44 18.96
N GLU A 125 14.68 3.92 18.18
CA GLU A 125 16.08 3.89 18.58
C GLU A 125 16.31 4.59 19.93
N ARG A 126 15.69 5.76 20.13
CA ARG A 126 15.78 6.52 21.38
C ARG A 126 15.10 5.82 22.54
N THR A 127 13.92 5.25 22.33
CA THR A 127 13.20 4.49 23.36
C THR A 127 14.02 3.29 23.81
N ILE A 128 14.61 2.53 22.88
CA ILE A 128 15.45 1.37 23.20
C ILE A 128 16.75 1.78 23.88
N ASP A 129 17.42 2.83 23.40
CA ASP A 129 18.61 3.39 24.04
C ASP A 129 18.31 3.80 25.50
N LEU A 130 17.16 4.44 25.74
CA LEU A 130 16.73 4.89 27.06
C LEU A 130 16.39 3.72 27.99
N ILE A 131 15.68 2.69 27.50
CA ILE A 131 15.43 1.45 28.25
C ILE A 131 16.75 0.80 28.69
N LEU A 132 17.74 0.72 27.80
CA LEU A 132 19.03 0.11 28.08
C LEU A 132 19.82 0.90 29.13
N ILE A 133 19.91 2.22 29.00
CA ILE A 133 20.60 3.08 29.97
C ILE A 133 19.92 3.00 31.33
N THR A 134 18.59 2.99 31.38
CA THR A 134 17.84 2.82 32.62
C THR A 134 18.11 1.46 33.26
N LEU A 135 18.12 0.38 32.48
CA LEU A 135 18.41 -0.96 32.99
C LEU A 135 19.83 -1.05 33.55
N VAL A 136 20.82 -0.52 32.84
CA VAL A 136 22.22 -0.47 33.30
C VAL A 136 22.33 0.39 34.57
N SER A 137 21.65 1.54 34.61
CA SER A 137 21.61 2.40 35.80
C SER A 137 21.01 1.68 37.01
N LEU A 138 19.94 0.89 36.82
CA LEU A 138 19.30 0.11 37.89
C LEU A 138 20.19 -1.03 38.40
N LEU A 139 20.92 -1.72 37.51
CA LEU A 139 21.81 -2.82 37.89
C LEU A 139 23.09 -2.36 38.60
N MET A 140 23.54 -1.12 38.35
CA MET A 140 24.87 -0.65 38.73
C MET A 140 24.91 0.30 39.93
N LEU A 141 23.75 0.69 40.47
CA LEU A 141 23.67 1.56 41.65
C LEU A 141 23.58 0.71 42.94
N ASN A 142 24.56 0.87 43.83
CA ASN A 142 24.53 0.32 45.19
C ASN A 142 23.42 0.98 46.02
N THR A 143 22.84 0.19 46.93
CA THR A 143 21.50 0.30 47.55
C THR A 143 21.20 1.50 48.45
N SER A 144 21.89 2.63 48.36
CA SER A 144 21.74 3.75 49.33
C SER A 144 20.89 4.94 48.87
N GLU A 145 20.47 5.04 47.60
CA GLU A 145 19.78 6.24 47.05
C GLU A 145 18.41 5.90 46.41
N SER A 146 17.44 5.50 47.25
CA SER A 146 16.10 5.02 46.84
C SER A 146 15.32 5.94 45.89
N GLN A 147 15.49 7.26 45.98
CA GLN A 147 14.77 8.24 45.14
C GLN A 147 15.24 8.22 43.68
N LYS A 148 16.55 8.06 43.43
CA LYS A 148 17.11 8.02 42.06
C LYS A 148 16.72 6.73 41.33
N HIS A 149 16.68 5.61 42.05
CA HIS A 149 16.16 4.34 41.53
C HIS A 149 14.69 4.44 41.13
N PHE A 150 13.87 5.13 41.93
CA PHE A 150 12.46 5.33 41.65
C PHE A 150 12.21 6.15 40.39
N ILE A 151 12.95 7.25 40.19
CA ILE A 151 12.85 8.08 38.97
C ILE A 151 13.31 7.30 37.74
N ALA A 152 14.44 6.60 37.82
CA ALA A 152 14.93 5.76 36.74
C ALA A 152 13.92 4.68 36.36
N LEU A 153 13.29 4.02 37.35
CA LEU A 153 12.26 3.01 37.13
C LEU A 153 10.99 3.60 36.51
N ILE A 154 10.54 4.79 36.92
CA ILE A 154 9.41 5.49 36.28
C ILE A 154 9.72 5.78 34.81
N ILE A 155 10.90 6.30 34.51
CA ILE A 155 11.31 6.62 33.13
C ILE A 155 11.41 5.33 32.30
N GLY A 156 11.95 4.25 32.87
CA GLY A 156 11.97 2.92 32.27
C GLY A 156 10.57 2.40 31.96
N CYS A 157 9.67 2.37 32.95
CA CYS A 157 8.29 1.94 32.78
C CYS A 157 7.55 2.79 31.75
N PHE A 158 7.72 4.12 31.78
CA PHE A 158 7.09 5.02 30.80
C PHE A 158 7.59 4.75 29.38
N SER A 159 8.89 4.52 29.20
CA SER A 159 9.46 4.21 27.88
C SER A 159 9.02 2.86 27.33
N VAL A 160 8.89 1.85 28.18
CA VAL A 160 8.32 0.55 27.82
C VAL A 160 6.84 0.69 27.47
N ILE A 161 6.07 1.43 28.26
CA ILE A 161 4.65 1.73 27.96
C ILE A 161 4.53 2.47 26.62
N LEU A 162 5.37 3.47 26.36
CA LEU A 162 5.39 4.20 25.10
C LEU A 162 5.73 3.27 23.92
N PHE A 163 6.68 2.36 24.08
CA PHE A 163 7.00 1.35 23.06
C PHE A 163 5.83 0.40 22.79
N ILE A 164 5.14 -0.06 23.84
CA ILE A 164 3.95 -0.90 23.74
C ILE A 164 2.81 -0.12 23.07
N LEU A 165 2.58 1.14 23.42
CA LEU A 165 1.56 1.99 22.80
C LEU A 165 1.86 2.22 21.32
N ILE A 166 3.11 2.50 20.94
CA ILE A 166 3.51 2.65 19.54
C ILE A 166 3.28 1.35 18.75
N SER A 167 3.53 0.19 19.37
CA SER A 167 3.31 -1.11 18.72
C SER A 167 1.83 -1.55 18.65
N LEU A 168 0.99 -1.14 19.61
CA LEU A 168 -0.43 -1.53 19.69
C LEU A 168 -1.40 -0.49 19.07
N MET A 169 -1.12 0.81 19.13
CA MET A 169 -2.04 1.90 18.73
C MET A 169 -2.02 2.25 17.24
N VAL A 170 -1.37 1.41 16.44
CA VAL A 170 -1.15 1.57 15.00
C VAL A 170 -2.44 1.92 14.22
N ARG A 171 -3.57 1.25 14.51
CA ARG A 171 -4.86 1.47 13.82
C ARG A 171 -5.72 2.62 14.37
N PRO A 172 -5.95 2.75 15.69
CA PRO A 172 -6.71 3.88 16.21
C PRO A 172 -6.05 5.22 15.86
N LEU A 173 -4.71 5.26 15.76
CA LEU A 173 -3.97 6.46 15.37
C LEU A 173 -4.23 6.85 13.90
N LEU A 174 -4.34 5.89 12.97
CA LEU A 174 -4.79 6.18 11.60
C LEU A 174 -6.22 6.69 11.53
N ARG A 175 -7.14 6.13 12.32
CA ARG A 175 -8.54 6.59 12.34
C ARG A 175 -8.67 8.00 12.91
N MET A 176 -7.96 8.26 14.01
CA MET A 176 -7.90 9.58 14.63
C MET A 176 -7.31 10.61 13.66
N ILE A 177 -6.19 10.29 13.00
CA ILE A 177 -5.58 11.20 12.04
C ILE A 177 -6.48 11.37 10.81
N SER A 178 -7.12 10.32 10.31
CA SER A 178 -8.10 10.42 9.23
C SER A 178 -9.24 11.38 9.60
N SER A 179 -9.72 11.32 10.84
CA SER A 179 -10.74 12.23 11.37
C SER A 179 -10.25 13.67 11.54
N ILE A 180 -8.98 13.89 11.90
CA ILE A 180 -8.40 15.24 12.04
C ILE A 180 -8.12 15.84 10.65
N THR A 181 -7.68 15.00 9.72
CA THR A 181 -7.32 15.43 8.37
C THR A 181 -8.54 15.64 7.47
N SER A 182 -9.75 15.23 7.86
CA SER A 182 -10.96 15.33 7.03
C SER A 182 -11.28 16.74 6.53
N ASN A 183 -10.78 17.76 7.24
CA ASN A 183 -10.99 19.18 6.90
C ASN A 183 -9.89 19.76 5.99
N LEU A 184 -8.87 18.97 5.63
CA LEU A 184 -7.79 19.39 4.74
C LEU A 184 -8.17 19.15 3.27
N SER A 185 -7.42 19.75 2.34
CA SER A 185 -7.56 19.42 0.92
C SER A 185 -7.27 17.93 0.65
N GLU A 186 -7.95 17.33 -0.33
CA GLU A 186 -7.83 15.90 -0.65
C GLU A 186 -6.37 15.45 -0.83
N ASP A 187 -5.55 16.27 -1.48
CA ASP A 187 -4.12 16.00 -1.67
C ASP A 187 -3.32 15.95 -0.36
N LEU A 188 -3.67 16.80 0.61
CA LEU A 188 -2.98 16.85 1.89
C LEU A 188 -3.45 15.71 2.81
N GLN A 189 -4.74 15.36 2.75
CA GLN A 189 -5.29 14.16 3.39
C GLN A 189 -4.55 12.92 2.91
N TRP A 190 -4.46 12.75 1.59
CA TRP A 190 -3.78 11.65 0.95
C TRP A 190 -2.31 11.55 1.39
N LYS A 191 -1.53 12.63 1.25
CA LYS A 191 -0.11 12.64 1.62
C LYS A 191 0.11 12.25 3.08
N THR A 192 -0.77 12.68 3.97
CA THR A 192 -0.69 12.37 5.40
C THR A 192 -1.02 10.90 5.67
N LYS A 193 -2.15 10.40 5.15
CA LYS A 193 -2.57 9.00 5.26
C LYS A 193 -1.51 8.05 4.69
N HIS A 194 -1.02 8.33 3.48
CA HIS A 194 0.02 7.54 2.82
C HIS A 194 1.29 7.48 3.66
N SER A 195 1.77 8.64 4.13
CA SER A 195 3.02 8.71 4.90
C SER A 195 2.98 7.92 6.21
N LEU A 196 1.82 7.87 6.87
CA LEU A 196 1.59 7.10 8.08
C LEU A 196 1.46 5.61 7.79
N TRP A 197 0.72 5.25 6.75
CA TRP A 197 0.60 3.88 6.30
C TRP A 197 1.97 3.27 5.94
N VAL A 198 2.79 4.02 5.20
CA VAL A 198 4.19 3.67 4.91
C VAL A 198 4.96 3.42 6.21
N ALA A 199 4.83 4.30 7.19
CA ALA A 199 5.53 4.17 8.46
C ALA A 199 5.14 2.88 9.20
N MET A 200 3.84 2.57 9.20
CA MET A 200 3.30 1.42 9.88
C MET A 200 3.63 0.10 9.19
N TYR A 201 3.49 0.05 7.87
CA TYR A 201 3.80 -1.15 7.11
C TYR A 201 5.29 -1.48 7.21
N GLY A 202 6.17 -0.48 7.12
CA GLY A 202 7.61 -0.67 7.35
C GLY A 202 7.93 -1.17 8.76
N PHE A 203 7.30 -0.61 9.79
CA PHE A 203 7.47 -1.07 11.18
C PHE A 203 6.95 -2.50 11.39
N LYS A 204 5.77 -2.83 10.87
CA LYS A 204 5.21 -4.18 10.94
C LYS A 204 6.12 -5.19 10.25
N LYS A 205 6.64 -4.86 9.07
CA LYS A 205 7.61 -5.70 8.35
C LYS A 205 8.88 -5.95 9.18
N PHE A 206 9.40 -4.93 9.84
CA PHE A 206 10.54 -5.06 10.75
C PHE A 206 10.23 -6.01 11.91
N VAL A 207 9.10 -5.83 12.60
CA VAL A 207 8.70 -6.65 13.75
C VAL A 207 8.37 -8.09 13.34
N SER A 208 7.88 -8.31 12.13
CA SER A 208 7.59 -9.64 11.59
C SER A 208 8.83 -10.43 11.16
N SER A 209 10.02 -9.82 11.15
CA SER A 209 11.29 -10.47 10.78
C SER A 209 12.14 -10.77 12.03
N PRO A 210 12.18 -12.02 12.54
CA PRO A 210 12.98 -12.37 13.71
C PRO A 210 14.47 -12.08 13.53
N ARG A 211 14.99 -12.30 12.31
CA ARG A 211 16.39 -12.02 11.96
C ARG A 211 16.71 -10.53 12.08
N SER A 212 15.84 -9.66 11.57
CA SER A 212 16.05 -8.21 11.62
C SER A 212 16.03 -7.68 13.05
N ILE A 213 15.12 -8.20 13.89
CA ILE A 213 15.10 -7.88 15.32
C ILE A 213 16.39 -8.34 16.01
N LEU A 214 16.81 -9.58 15.76
CA LEU A 214 18.02 -10.15 16.38
C LEU A 214 19.27 -9.34 16.04
N LEU A 215 19.45 -9.01 14.76
CA LEU A 215 20.57 -8.17 14.31
C LEU A 215 20.50 -6.77 14.92
N TYR A 216 19.31 -6.15 14.93
CA TYR A 216 19.12 -4.84 15.54
C TYR A 216 19.49 -4.82 17.03
N MET A 217 19.03 -5.80 17.79
CA MET A 217 19.35 -5.93 19.21
C MET A 217 20.83 -6.23 19.43
N GLY A 218 21.41 -7.11 18.63
CA GLY A 218 22.85 -7.41 18.65
C GLY A 218 23.71 -6.17 18.39
N TYR A 219 23.41 -5.40 17.34
CA TYR A 219 24.13 -4.15 17.06
C TYR A 219 23.94 -3.11 18.16
N THR A 220 22.76 -3.04 18.78
CA THR A 220 22.50 -2.15 19.92
C THR A 220 23.41 -2.51 21.09
N LEU A 221 23.43 -3.78 21.50
CA LEU A 221 24.26 -4.26 22.60
C LEU A 221 25.75 -4.01 22.34
N VAL A 222 26.26 -4.42 21.16
CA VAL A 222 27.67 -4.23 20.79
C VAL A 222 28.04 -2.74 20.78
N SER A 223 27.17 -1.86 20.27
CA SER A 223 27.45 -0.42 20.26
C SER A 223 27.60 0.15 21.68
N TRP A 224 26.72 -0.26 22.60
CA TRP A 224 26.77 0.19 23.98
C TRP A 224 27.95 -0.40 24.75
N THR A 225 28.30 -1.66 24.53
CA THR A 225 29.53 -2.26 25.08
C THR A 225 30.77 -1.46 24.69
N PHE A 226 30.86 -1.00 23.44
CA PHE A 226 31.97 -0.15 23.01
C PHE A 226 31.95 1.24 23.63
N TYR A 227 30.79 1.88 23.78
CA TYR A 227 30.70 3.18 24.45
C TYR A 227 31.07 3.10 25.93
N PHE A 228 30.52 2.13 26.67
CA PHE A 228 30.88 1.91 28.08
C PHE A 228 32.36 1.51 28.22
N GLY A 229 32.85 0.64 27.35
CA GLY A 229 34.27 0.24 27.31
C GLY A 229 35.21 1.41 27.05
N GLY A 230 34.86 2.32 26.14
CA GLY A 230 35.64 3.53 25.88
C GLY A 230 35.74 4.43 27.11
N VAL A 231 34.62 4.69 27.78
CA VAL A 231 34.62 5.48 29.03
C VAL A 231 35.40 4.77 30.14
N TRP A 232 35.20 3.46 30.33
CA TRP A 232 35.91 2.66 31.33
C TRP A 232 37.44 2.70 31.15
N ILE A 233 37.93 2.51 29.93
CA ILE A 233 39.37 2.59 29.62
C ILE A 233 39.90 4.00 29.89
N SER A 234 39.15 5.04 29.51
CA SER A 234 39.57 6.43 29.74
C SER A 234 39.65 6.78 31.23
N PHE A 235 38.71 6.29 32.05
CA PHE A 235 38.71 6.54 33.50
C PHE A 235 39.78 5.73 34.22
N ARG A 236 40.02 4.49 33.78
CA ARG A 236 41.13 3.68 34.25
C ARG A 236 42.48 4.37 34.03
N SER A 237 42.64 5.06 32.90
CA SER A 237 43.86 5.81 32.61
C SER A 237 44.13 6.97 33.57
N ILE A 238 43.10 7.51 34.24
CA ILE A 238 43.20 8.70 35.09
C ILE A 238 43.20 8.32 36.56
N LEU A 239 42.29 7.42 36.95
CA LEU A 239 42.02 7.06 38.34
C LEU A 239 42.65 5.72 38.76
N ASN A 240 43.35 5.02 37.85
CA ASN A 240 44.08 3.78 38.13
C ASN A 240 43.25 2.75 38.95
N ASN A 241 42.04 2.44 38.47
CA ASN A 241 41.02 1.58 39.09
C ASN A 241 40.34 2.08 40.39
N GLN A 242 40.61 3.31 40.84
CA GLN A 242 39.91 3.91 41.98
C GLN A 242 38.64 4.68 41.54
N PHE A 243 37.75 4.00 40.82
CA PHE A 243 36.50 4.58 40.34
C PHE A 243 35.34 3.62 40.48
N GLU A 244 34.16 4.17 40.81
CA GLU A 244 32.94 3.38 40.94
C GLU A 244 32.25 3.18 39.59
N ILE A 245 31.49 2.10 39.45
CA ILE A 245 30.76 1.79 38.21
C ILE A 245 29.69 2.87 37.91
N SER A 246 29.11 3.48 38.95
CA SER A 246 28.21 4.64 38.86
C SER A 246 28.82 5.79 38.05
N GLN A 247 30.14 5.98 38.14
CA GLN A 247 30.88 7.03 37.43
C GLN A 247 30.94 6.75 35.92
N ILE A 248 30.99 5.47 35.51
CA ILE A 248 31.01 5.06 34.09
C ILE A 248 29.67 5.34 33.41
N VAL A 249 28.57 5.21 34.15
CA VAL A 249 27.20 5.41 33.63
C VAL A 249 26.83 6.90 33.58
N ALA A 250 27.45 7.72 34.44
CA ALA A 250 27.15 9.15 34.58
C ALA A 250 27.12 9.95 33.25
N PRO A 251 28.11 9.83 32.35
CA PRO A 251 28.12 10.55 31.06
C PRO A 251 26.96 10.22 30.14
N PHE A 252 26.30 9.08 30.35
CA PHE A 252 25.19 8.62 29.52
C PHE A 252 23.83 9.05 30.06
N THR A 253 23.76 9.61 31.27
CA THR A 253 22.50 10.16 31.81
C THR A 253 22.03 11.41 31.07
N ASP A 254 22.90 12.07 30.29
CA ASP A 254 22.56 13.07 29.27
C ASP A 254 21.54 12.53 28.24
N TYR A 255 21.49 11.21 28.01
CA TYR A 255 20.47 10.61 27.15
C TYR A 255 19.04 10.76 27.71
N LEU A 256 18.89 11.09 29.00
CA LEU A 256 17.61 11.33 29.66
C LEU A 256 17.18 12.81 29.58
N THR A 257 18.05 13.72 29.12
CA THR A 257 17.76 15.16 29.08
C THR A 257 17.58 15.70 27.66
N LEU A 258 16.81 16.79 27.57
CA LEU A 258 16.63 17.61 26.36
C LEU A 258 17.66 18.76 26.28
N ALA A 259 18.60 18.79 27.22
CA ALA A 259 19.65 19.79 27.28
C ALA A 259 20.69 19.56 26.15
N LYS A 260 21.48 20.60 25.89
CA LYS A 260 22.61 20.54 24.94
C LYS A 260 23.68 19.57 25.47
N GLN A 261 24.35 18.82 24.59
CA GLN A 261 25.46 17.92 24.97
C GLN A 261 26.77 18.70 25.19
N SER A 262 26.78 19.56 26.21
CA SER A 262 27.93 20.39 26.60
C SER A 262 28.63 19.86 27.84
N ILE A 263 29.93 20.16 27.97
CA ILE A 263 30.77 19.81 29.14
C ILE A 263 30.09 20.22 30.46
N HIS A 264 29.54 21.44 30.54
CA HIS A 264 28.80 21.95 31.72
C HIS A 264 27.59 21.10 32.14
N ASN A 265 26.94 20.42 31.19
CA ASN A 265 25.83 19.52 31.52
C ASN A 265 26.36 18.17 31.99
N PHE A 266 27.46 17.65 31.40
CA PHE A 266 28.13 16.46 31.91
C PHE A 266 28.57 16.67 33.37
N GLU A 267 29.19 17.82 33.69
CA GLU A 267 29.55 18.20 35.06
C GLU A 267 28.34 18.14 36.02
N ARG A 268 27.20 18.73 35.61
CA ARG A 268 25.95 18.66 36.37
C ARG A 268 25.45 17.24 36.56
N HIS A 269 25.63 16.36 35.57
CA HIS A 269 25.22 14.97 35.66
C HIS A 269 26.09 14.17 36.64
N PHE A 270 27.40 14.39 36.64
CA PHE A 270 28.32 13.85 37.65
C PHE A 270 27.97 14.34 39.07
N LEU A 271 27.65 15.63 39.22
CA LEU A 271 27.21 16.22 40.50
C LEU A 271 25.88 15.63 40.97
N ASN A 272 24.90 15.48 40.07
CA ASN A 272 23.57 14.97 40.40
C ASN A 272 23.56 13.49 40.79
N ILE A 273 24.51 12.69 40.31
CA ILE A 273 24.61 11.26 40.68
C ILE A 273 25.07 11.08 42.12
N GLY A 274 25.61 12.13 42.77
CA GLY A 274 25.97 12.10 44.19
C GLY A 274 27.25 11.31 44.45
N LEU A 275 28.24 11.48 43.58
CA LEU A 275 29.54 10.84 43.73
C LEU A 275 30.35 11.57 44.80
N ASN A 276 30.97 10.84 45.72
CA ASN A 276 31.93 11.37 46.72
C ASN A 276 33.27 11.73 46.04
N LEU A 277 33.23 12.65 45.07
CA LEU A 277 34.39 13.14 44.34
C LEU A 277 34.63 14.61 44.69
N SER A 278 35.89 15.03 44.72
CA SER A 278 36.23 16.45 44.76
C SER A 278 35.68 17.16 43.52
N SER A 279 35.36 18.45 43.65
CA SER A 279 34.87 19.27 42.54
C SER A 279 35.85 19.28 41.35
N GLU A 280 37.15 19.19 41.60
CA GLU A 280 38.21 19.12 40.58
C GLU A 280 38.19 17.78 39.82
N ASN A 281 37.97 16.65 40.50
CA ASN A 281 37.89 15.35 39.82
C ASN A 281 36.62 15.26 38.94
N ILE A 282 35.53 15.94 39.32
CA ILE A 282 34.29 15.96 38.54
C ILE A 282 34.46 16.72 37.22
N THR A 283 35.13 17.87 37.23
CA THR A 283 35.40 18.66 36.03
C THR A 283 36.37 17.92 35.09
N GLU A 284 37.41 17.27 35.64
CA GLU A 284 38.35 16.49 34.84
C GLU A 284 37.69 15.26 34.18
N LEU A 285 36.93 14.46 34.94
CA LEU A 285 36.27 13.26 34.41
C LEU A 285 35.18 13.60 33.39
N SER A 286 34.41 14.67 33.62
CA SER A 286 33.39 15.12 32.68
C SER A 286 33.98 15.64 31.38
N LEU A 287 35.09 16.38 31.44
CA LEU A 287 35.85 16.81 30.26
C LEU A 287 36.35 15.61 29.46
N VAL A 288 36.98 14.64 30.14
CA VAL A 288 37.54 13.45 29.49
C VAL A 288 36.45 12.61 28.84
N ALA A 289 35.36 12.33 29.57
CA ALA A 289 34.23 11.59 29.02
C ALA A 289 33.62 12.32 27.82
N TRP A 290 33.48 13.66 27.89
CA TRP A 290 32.97 14.45 26.79
C TRP A 290 33.89 14.37 25.56
N VAL A 291 35.22 14.48 25.73
CA VAL A 291 36.17 14.35 24.61
C VAL A 291 36.14 12.95 24.02
N VAL A 292 36.20 11.90 24.83
CA VAL A 292 36.21 10.50 24.36
C VAL A 292 34.96 10.17 23.57
N LEU A 293 33.79 10.61 24.03
CA LEU A 293 32.51 10.31 23.38
C LEU A 293 32.25 11.16 22.13
N ASN A 294 32.71 12.42 22.10
CA ASN A 294 32.35 13.36 21.04
C ASN A 294 33.44 13.59 19.99
N LEU A 295 34.73 13.43 20.34
CA LEU A 295 35.84 13.67 19.40
C LEU A 295 35.78 12.74 18.17
N PRO A 296 35.56 11.42 18.28
CA PRO A 296 35.44 10.56 17.11
C PRO A 296 34.27 10.98 16.20
N ILE A 297 33.15 11.38 16.80
CA ILE A 297 31.97 11.87 16.06
C ILE A 297 32.32 13.14 15.29
N LEU A 298 32.97 14.11 15.93
CA LEU A 298 33.38 15.36 15.31
C LEU A 298 34.37 15.15 14.16
N VAL A 299 35.34 14.25 14.32
CA VAL A 299 36.31 13.91 13.27
C VAL A 299 35.60 13.29 12.07
N ILE A 300 34.67 12.35 12.29
CA ILE A 300 33.87 11.77 11.20
C ILE A 300 32.97 12.84 10.56
N ALA A 301 32.37 13.73 11.35
CA ALA A 301 31.48 14.79 10.85
C ALA A 301 32.26 15.76 9.93
N LEU A 302 33.43 16.22 10.37
CA LEU A 302 34.27 17.15 9.62
C LEU A 302 34.81 16.52 8.34
N THR A 303 35.34 15.30 8.43
CA THR A 303 35.81 14.57 7.24
C THR A 303 34.66 14.32 6.27
N SER A 304 33.51 13.90 6.74
CA SER A 304 32.38 13.60 5.85
C SER A 304 31.74 14.84 5.21
N LEU A 305 31.78 16.01 5.85
CA LEU A 305 31.37 17.29 5.23
C LEU A 305 32.23 17.67 4.02
N ILE A 306 33.54 17.36 4.06
CA ILE A 306 34.48 17.59 2.95
C ILE A 306 34.12 16.68 1.75
N TRP A 307 33.64 15.46 2.01
CA TRP A 307 33.30 14.46 0.99
C TRP A 307 31.81 14.46 0.58
N PHE A 308 31.01 15.36 1.15
CA PHE A 308 29.55 15.44 0.98
C PHE A 308 29.11 15.58 -0.49
N LYS A 309 29.89 16.32 -1.30
CA LYS A 309 29.62 16.48 -2.75
C LYS A 309 29.84 15.22 -3.58
N ARG A 310 30.64 14.25 -3.10
CA ARG A 310 30.92 12.97 -3.78
C ARG A 310 29.86 11.92 -3.45
N ILE A 311 29.41 11.89 -2.20
CA ILE A 311 28.38 10.94 -1.70
C ILE A 311 26.99 11.25 -2.30
N THR A 312 26.67 12.53 -2.50
CA THR A 312 25.40 12.97 -3.11
C THR A 312 25.37 12.88 -4.64
N ARG A 313 26.53 12.69 -5.30
CA ARG A 313 26.66 12.56 -6.75
C ARG A 313 26.54 11.13 -7.28
N VAL A 314 26.40 10.12 -6.41
CA VAL A 314 26.11 8.75 -6.85
C VAL A 314 24.68 8.74 -7.38
N LYS A 315 24.61 8.95 -8.69
CA LYS A 315 23.46 9.09 -9.56
C LYS A 315 22.78 7.72 -9.71
N ASN A 316 21.47 7.71 -9.52
CA ASN A 316 20.42 7.02 -10.30
C ASN A 316 20.83 5.89 -11.28
N GLU A 317 21.51 4.83 -10.84
CA GLU A 317 21.80 3.67 -11.69
C GLU A 317 21.45 2.32 -11.07
N THR A 318 20.48 2.33 -10.16
CA THR A 318 19.61 1.18 -9.97
C THR A 318 18.20 1.73 -9.96
N ASP A 319 17.48 1.48 -11.04
CA ASP A 319 16.02 1.41 -11.02
C ASP A 319 15.63 0.54 -9.83
N SER A 320 15.39 1.17 -8.69
CA SER A 320 14.89 0.49 -7.50
C SER A 320 13.39 0.29 -7.70
N LEU A 321 13.07 -0.60 -8.65
CA LEU A 321 12.15 -1.70 -8.40
C LEU A 321 10.99 -1.32 -7.49
N LEU A 322 10.04 -0.53 -8.01
CA LEU A 322 8.68 -0.35 -7.48
C LEU A 322 8.61 -0.48 -5.95
N SER A 323 9.29 0.41 -5.23
CA SER A 323 9.16 0.41 -3.78
C SER A 323 7.74 0.88 -3.47
N LYS A 324 6.93 0.04 -2.81
CA LYS A 324 5.58 0.35 -2.32
C LYS A 324 5.48 1.66 -1.52
N PHE A 325 6.62 2.21 -1.11
CA PHE A 325 6.78 3.43 -0.31
C PHE A 325 7.09 4.70 -1.13
N SER A 326 7.46 4.56 -2.41
CA SER A 326 7.77 5.68 -3.32
C SER A 326 6.64 6.03 -4.28
N MET A 327 5.57 5.21 -4.34
CA MET A 327 4.40 5.48 -5.16
C MET A 327 3.58 6.62 -4.55
N PHE A 328 3.61 7.79 -5.20
CA PHE A 328 2.73 8.93 -4.90
C PHE A 328 1.64 9.10 -5.97
N ASP A 329 1.36 8.05 -6.75
CA ASP A 329 0.47 8.12 -7.91
C ASP A 329 -1.01 7.98 -7.52
N SER A 330 -1.93 8.38 -8.41
CA SER A 330 -3.39 8.29 -8.20
C SER A 330 -3.85 6.89 -7.79
N ASP A 331 -3.21 5.85 -8.34
CA ASP A 331 -3.50 4.43 -8.05
C ASP A 331 -3.20 4.02 -6.59
N SER A 332 -2.23 4.67 -5.94
CA SER A 332 -1.88 4.39 -4.55
C SER A 332 -2.91 4.90 -3.54
N ARG A 333 -3.76 5.86 -3.94
CA ARG A 333 -4.88 6.39 -3.13
C ARG A 333 -5.80 5.27 -2.66
N ASN A 334 -6.16 4.39 -3.59
CA ASN A 334 -7.02 3.25 -3.31
C ASN A 334 -6.39 2.35 -2.24
N ILE A 335 -5.09 2.07 -2.30
CA ILE A 335 -4.42 1.12 -1.37
C ILE A 335 -4.54 1.57 0.09
N VAL A 336 -4.35 2.86 0.38
CA VAL A 336 -4.41 3.35 1.76
C VAL A 336 -5.84 3.43 2.25
N ASP A 337 -6.77 3.89 1.42
CA ASP A 337 -8.19 3.88 1.76
C ASP A 337 -8.68 2.45 2.01
N TYR A 338 -8.20 1.48 1.24
CA TYR A 338 -8.43 0.05 1.44
C TYR A 338 -7.80 -0.46 2.74
N TYR A 339 -6.57 -0.08 3.06
CA TYR A 339 -5.94 -0.46 4.35
C TYR A 339 -6.68 0.10 5.56
N ILE A 340 -7.30 1.28 5.42
CA ILE A 340 -8.15 1.90 6.45
C ILE A 340 -9.54 1.23 6.48
N SER A 341 -10.03 0.78 5.33
CA SER A 341 -11.33 0.12 5.19
C SER A 341 -11.39 -1.17 6.00
N SER A 342 -12.57 -1.48 6.54
CA SER A 342 -12.80 -2.64 7.40
C SER A 342 -12.93 -3.97 6.62
N ASP A 343 -12.42 -4.07 5.39
CA ASP A 343 -12.57 -5.29 4.58
C ASP A 343 -11.77 -6.46 5.21
N PRO A 344 -12.45 -7.52 5.68
CA PRO A 344 -11.79 -8.65 6.32
C PRO A 344 -10.90 -9.45 5.37
N THR A 345 -11.20 -9.48 4.07
CA THR A 345 -10.45 -10.23 3.06
C THR A 345 -9.10 -9.57 2.81
N LEU A 346 -9.11 -8.26 2.60
CA LEU A 346 -7.88 -7.48 2.42
C LEU A 346 -6.99 -7.53 3.66
N ARG A 347 -7.59 -7.47 4.87
CA ARG A 347 -6.82 -7.61 6.11
C ARG A 347 -6.01 -8.89 6.13
N LYS A 348 -6.64 -10.01 5.78
CA LYS A 348 -6.01 -11.32 5.74
C LYS A 348 -5.00 -11.42 4.60
N LEU A 349 -5.27 -10.79 3.46
CA LEU A 349 -4.32 -10.71 2.37
C LEU A 349 -3.05 -9.94 2.77
N HIS A 350 -3.18 -8.84 3.51
CA HIS A 350 -2.02 -8.14 4.07
C HIS A 350 -1.29 -8.97 5.13
N GLU A 351 -1.97 -9.85 5.87
CA GLU A 351 -1.28 -10.78 6.76
C GLU A 351 -0.50 -11.84 5.98
N LEU A 352 -1.00 -12.27 4.82
CA LEU A 352 -0.28 -13.17 3.90
C LEU A 352 0.89 -12.51 3.22
N GLU A 353 0.81 -11.21 2.92
CA GLU A 353 1.92 -10.43 2.36
C GLU A 353 3.22 -10.57 3.18
N PHE A 354 3.11 -10.71 4.50
CA PHE A 354 4.26 -10.92 5.38
C PHE A 354 4.69 -12.38 5.54
N LYS A 355 3.83 -13.34 5.16
CA LYS A 355 4.08 -14.79 5.33
C LYS A 355 4.55 -15.47 4.05
N GLU A 356 4.01 -15.07 2.90
CA GLU A 356 4.22 -15.69 1.59
C GLU A 356 5.19 -14.87 0.69
N ASN A 357 5.95 -13.93 1.28
CA ASN A 357 7.02 -13.16 0.61
C ASN A 357 6.63 -12.42 -0.69
N PHE A 358 5.37 -12.05 -0.90
CA PHE A 358 4.96 -11.18 -2.00
C PHE A 358 4.67 -9.76 -1.51
N GLN A 359 4.72 -8.78 -2.40
CA GLN A 359 4.43 -7.38 -2.12
C GLN A 359 3.28 -6.86 -2.98
N ILE A 360 2.22 -6.34 -2.37
CA ILE A 360 1.10 -5.76 -3.12
C ILE A 360 1.49 -4.37 -3.63
N LEU A 361 1.40 -4.16 -4.94
CA LEU A 361 1.77 -2.91 -5.62
C LEU A 361 0.56 -2.08 -6.06
N LYS A 362 -0.48 -2.70 -6.62
CA LYS A 362 -1.69 -2.03 -7.11
C LYS A 362 -2.93 -2.86 -6.75
N ILE A 363 -4.04 -2.19 -6.47
CA ILE A 363 -5.34 -2.85 -6.25
C ILE A 363 -6.31 -2.33 -7.31
N TYR A 364 -6.91 -3.25 -8.07
CA TYR A 364 -7.98 -2.92 -9.01
C TYR A 364 -9.33 -2.95 -8.27
N LYS A 365 -10.13 -1.90 -8.49
CA LYS A 365 -11.52 -1.86 -8.04
C LYS A 365 -12.35 -2.74 -8.97
N GLY A 366 -12.61 -3.98 -8.56
CA GLY A 366 -13.57 -4.85 -9.23
C GLY A 366 -14.96 -4.70 -8.65
N GLY A 367 -15.99 -4.81 -9.50
CA GLY A 367 -17.39 -4.91 -9.07
C GLY A 367 -17.76 -6.31 -8.58
N SER A 368 -16.85 -7.07 -7.98
CA SER A 368 -17.12 -8.44 -7.52
C SER A 368 -16.70 -8.63 -6.06
N GLN A 369 -17.08 -9.74 -5.45
CA GLN A 369 -16.62 -10.12 -4.10
C GLN A 369 -15.15 -10.56 -4.08
N ALA A 370 -14.46 -10.54 -5.23
CA ALA A 370 -13.04 -10.84 -5.35
C ALA A 370 -12.23 -9.55 -5.47
N LEU A 371 -11.11 -9.52 -4.77
CA LEU A 371 -10.08 -8.50 -4.82
C LEU A 371 -9.02 -8.90 -5.83
N THR A 372 -8.78 -8.05 -6.83
CA THR A 372 -7.71 -8.21 -7.82
C THR A 372 -6.59 -7.22 -7.53
N CYS A 373 -5.35 -7.68 -7.41
CA CYS A 373 -4.20 -6.82 -7.13
C CYS A 373 -2.96 -7.25 -7.93
N VAL A 374 -2.12 -6.28 -8.28
CA VAL A 374 -0.77 -6.56 -8.80
C VAL A 374 0.13 -6.82 -7.62
N VAL A 375 0.82 -7.95 -7.65
CA VAL A 375 1.78 -8.38 -6.63
C VAL A 375 3.15 -8.57 -7.25
N LYS A 376 4.18 -8.33 -6.45
CA LYS A 376 5.58 -8.61 -6.78
C LYS A 376 6.06 -9.77 -5.95
N GLN A 377 6.45 -10.86 -6.60
CA GLN A 377 6.98 -12.06 -5.96
C GLN A 377 8.46 -11.89 -5.57
N GLU A 378 8.94 -12.80 -4.72
CA GLU A 378 10.35 -12.93 -4.38
C GLU A 378 11.17 -13.24 -5.66
N GLY A 379 12.14 -12.38 -5.99
CA GLY A 379 12.86 -12.42 -7.28
C GLY A 379 12.48 -11.30 -8.26
N GLY A 380 11.43 -10.52 -7.96
CA GLY A 380 11.09 -9.29 -8.70
C GLY A 380 10.07 -9.47 -9.82
N VAL A 381 9.57 -10.69 -10.04
CA VAL A 381 8.51 -10.99 -11.02
C VAL A 381 7.18 -10.36 -10.58
N LEU A 382 6.48 -9.76 -11.54
CA LEU A 382 5.16 -9.17 -11.32
C LEU A 382 4.06 -10.14 -11.76
N GLU A 383 3.02 -10.27 -10.94
CA GLU A 383 1.87 -11.13 -11.17
C GLU A 383 0.58 -10.42 -10.78
N VAL A 384 -0.55 -10.86 -11.32
CA VAL A 384 -1.88 -10.46 -10.86
C VAL A 384 -2.40 -11.52 -9.90
N LEU A 385 -2.78 -11.13 -8.69
CA LEU A 385 -3.40 -11.98 -7.69
C LEU A 385 -4.89 -11.64 -7.59
N LYS A 386 -5.75 -12.63 -7.84
CA LYS A 386 -7.20 -12.51 -7.62
C LYS A 386 -7.57 -13.37 -6.40
N SER A 387 -8.26 -12.77 -5.42
CA SER A 387 -8.55 -13.44 -4.14
C SER A 387 -9.92 -13.07 -3.57
N THR A 388 -10.53 -13.96 -2.80
CA THR A 388 -11.80 -13.74 -2.10
C THR A 388 -11.78 -14.40 -0.71
N SER A 389 -12.79 -14.10 0.10
CA SER A 389 -13.00 -14.79 1.37
C SER A 389 -13.24 -16.28 1.13
N SER A 390 -12.75 -17.16 2.00
CA SER A 390 -12.98 -18.61 1.88
C SER A 390 -14.47 -19.00 1.86
N LEU A 391 -15.36 -18.14 2.36
CA LEU A 391 -16.81 -18.33 2.27
C LEU A 391 -17.35 -18.27 0.84
N ASN A 392 -16.65 -17.60 -0.07
CA ASN A 392 -17.02 -17.41 -1.48
C ASN A 392 -16.02 -18.10 -2.43
N GLU A 393 -15.28 -19.11 -1.94
CA GLU A 393 -14.24 -19.84 -2.71
C GLU A 393 -14.78 -20.43 -4.01
N GLU A 394 -16.00 -20.98 -3.99
CA GLU A 394 -16.55 -21.79 -5.07
C GLU A 394 -16.52 -21.08 -6.43
N LYS A 395 -17.03 -19.85 -6.51
CA LYS A 395 -17.09 -19.10 -7.77
C LYS A 395 -15.69 -18.80 -8.33
N LEU A 396 -14.77 -18.35 -7.48
CA LEU A 396 -13.41 -18.02 -7.90
C LEU A 396 -12.61 -19.27 -8.28
N LYS A 397 -12.91 -20.41 -7.65
CA LYS A 397 -12.31 -21.71 -7.97
C LYS A 397 -12.76 -22.25 -9.31
N MET A 398 -14.05 -22.13 -9.64
CA MET A 398 -14.55 -22.52 -10.97
C MET A 398 -13.86 -21.72 -12.07
N GLN A 399 -13.67 -20.42 -11.86
CA GLN A 399 -12.89 -19.58 -12.76
C GLN A 399 -11.43 -20.06 -12.90
N TYR A 400 -10.76 -20.36 -11.79
CA TYR A 400 -9.39 -20.89 -11.82
C TYR A 400 -9.30 -22.22 -12.60
N LEU A 401 -10.22 -23.15 -12.34
CA LEU A 401 -10.26 -24.44 -13.03
C LEU A 401 -10.47 -24.29 -14.54
N TRP A 402 -11.32 -23.34 -14.96
CA TRP A 402 -11.51 -23.01 -16.37
C TRP A 402 -10.20 -22.53 -17.00
N LEU A 403 -9.50 -21.59 -16.34
CA LEU A 403 -8.21 -21.09 -16.84
C LEU A 403 -7.15 -22.19 -16.92
N VAL A 404 -7.12 -23.11 -15.95
CA VAL A 404 -6.23 -24.28 -15.97
C VAL A 404 -6.57 -25.21 -17.14
N LYS A 405 -7.86 -25.43 -17.44
CA LYS A 405 -8.33 -26.28 -18.55
C LYS A 405 -7.82 -25.77 -19.90
N PHE A 406 -7.85 -24.45 -20.11
CA PHE A 406 -7.50 -23.82 -21.39
C PHE A 406 -6.12 -23.15 -21.42
N LYS A 407 -5.26 -23.39 -20.42
CA LYS A 407 -3.93 -22.76 -20.28
C LYS A 407 -2.96 -23.00 -21.45
N SER A 408 -3.23 -23.99 -22.30
CA SER A 408 -2.40 -24.30 -23.47
C SER A 408 -2.57 -23.29 -24.61
N HIS A 409 -3.64 -22.50 -24.58
CA HIS A 409 -3.94 -21.51 -25.61
C HIS A 409 -3.29 -20.17 -25.24
N PRO A 410 -2.44 -19.58 -26.11
CA PRO A 410 -1.82 -18.28 -25.85
C PRO A 410 -2.82 -17.12 -25.79
N GLU A 411 -4.03 -17.31 -26.32
CA GLU A 411 -5.14 -16.36 -26.26
C GLU A 411 -5.83 -16.31 -24.89
N ILE A 412 -5.49 -17.21 -23.96
CA ILE A 412 -6.02 -17.24 -22.59
C ILE A 412 -4.92 -16.87 -21.59
N VAL A 413 -5.25 -16.04 -20.60
CA VAL A 413 -4.28 -15.66 -19.55
C VAL A 413 -3.73 -16.87 -18.80
N SER A 414 -2.40 -16.90 -18.68
CA SER A 414 -1.71 -17.97 -17.95
C SER A 414 -1.87 -17.82 -16.44
N VAL A 415 -2.25 -18.90 -15.77
CA VAL A 415 -2.31 -19.00 -14.31
C VAL A 415 -1.08 -19.72 -13.76
N TYR A 416 -0.58 -19.27 -12.61
CA TYR A 416 0.67 -19.76 -12.03
C TYR A 416 0.44 -20.61 -10.77
N LYS A 417 -0.10 -20.00 -9.71
CA LYS A 417 -0.20 -20.64 -8.39
C LYS A 417 -1.56 -20.39 -7.75
N GLU A 418 -2.12 -21.44 -7.16
CA GLU A 418 -3.28 -21.34 -6.28
C GLU A 418 -2.84 -20.90 -4.87
N LEU A 419 -3.57 -19.97 -4.28
CA LEU A 419 -3.39 -19.46 -2.92
C LEU A 419 -4.58 -19.90 -2.07
N ARG A 420 -4.35 -20.82 -1.13
CA ARG A 420 -5.42 -21.31 -0.26
C ARG A 420 -5.00 -21.32 1.19
N ASN A 421 -5.82 -20.72 2.05
CA ASN A 421 -5.70 -20.85 3.50
C ASN A 421 -7.09 -20.92 4.16
N SER A 422 -7.15 -20.99 5.49
CA SER A 422 -8.41 -21.14 6.24
C SER A 422 -9.40 -19.98 6.06
N HIS A 423 -9.00 -18.86 5.46
CA HIS A 423 -9.80 -17.66 5.40
C HIS A 423 -9.86 -16.95 4.04
N VAL A 424 -8.95 -17.27 3.13
CA VAL A 424 -8.76 -16.63 1.82
C VAL A 424 -8.49 -17.72 0.80
N TYR A 425 -9.17 -17.59 -0.32
CA TYR A 425 -8.92 -18.35 -1.52
C TYR A 425 -8.52 -17.39 -2.65
N GLY A 426 -7.59 -17.77 -3.50
CA GLY A 426 -7.19 -16.99 -4.65
C GLY A 426 -6.23 -17.73 -5.57
N TYR A 427 -5.81 -17.08 -6.64
CA TYR A 427 -4.78 -17.59 -7.54
C TYR A 427 -4.02 -16.43 -8.20
N SER A 428 -2.75 -16.67 -8.53
CA SER A 428 -1.93 -15.74 -9.30
C SER A 428 -1.93 -16.08 -10.79
N MET A 429 -1.83 -15.04 -11.62
CA MET A 429 -1.84 -15.11 -13.07
C MET A 429 -0.88 -14.09 -13.69
N GLN A 430 -0.62 -14.24 -14.98
CA GLN A 430 0.26 -13.38 -15.75
C GLN A 430 -0.19 -11.92 -15.70
N LEU A 431 0.77 -11.02 -15.44
CA LEU A 431 0.60 -9.60 -15.72
C LEU A 431 0.96 -9.36 -17.19
N ALA A 432 -0.04 -8.98 -17.99
CA ALA A 432 0.12 -8.73 -19.42
C ALA A 432 0.46 -7.25 -19.66
N ASP A 433 1.69 -6.83 -19.33
CA ASP A 433 2.13 -5.43 -19.41
C ASP A 433 2.15 -4.88 -20.85
N ASP A 434 2.34 -5.75 -21.84
CA ASP A 434 2.35 -5.39 -23.27
C ASP A 434 0.94 -5.23 -23.86
N PHE A 435 -0.10 -5.50 -23.07
CA PHE A 435 -1.49 -5.46 -23.53
C PHE A 435 -2.22 -4.24 -22.96
N VAL A 436 -3.13 -3.69 -23.76
CA VAL A 436 -4.05 -2.62 -23.37
C VAL A 436 -5.49 -3.15 -23.29
N PRO A 437 -6.35 -2.60 -22.42
CA PRO A 437 -7.77 -2.90 -22.43
C PRO A 437 -8.40 -2.66 -23.81
N PHE A 438 -9.27 -3.55 -24.27
CA PHE A 438 -9.93 -3.39 -25.57
C PHE A 438 -10.78 -2.12 -25.64
N TYR A 439 -11.33 -1.68 -24.50
CA TYR A 439 -11.98 -0.37 -24.36
C TYR A 439 -11.11 0.76 -24.92
N ASP A 440 -9.84 0.84 -24.49
CA ASP A 440 -8.91 1.88 -24.95
C ASP A 440 -8.55 1.67 -26.43
N PHE A 441 -8.31 0.42 -26.84
CA PHE A 441 -7.95 0.08 -28.22
C PHE A 441 -9.02 0.54 -29.25
N ILE A 442 -10.30 0.34 -28.96
CA ILE A 442 -11.42 0.74 -29.82
C ILE A 442 -11.38 2.24 -30.17
N HIS A 443 -10.90 3.06 -29.24
CA HIS A 443 -10.85 4.52 -29.39
C HIS A 443 -9.55 5.05 -29.99
N LEU A 444 -8.47 4.27 -29.92
CA LEU A 444 -7.14 4.68 -30.39
C LEU A 444 -6.84 4.22 -31.83
N GLU A 445 -7.41 3.10 -32.25
CA GLU A 445 -7.07 2.45 -33.52
C GLU A 445 -8.17 2.55 -34.58
N ALA A 446 -7.87 2.09 -35.80
CA ALA A 446 -8.84 2.01 -36.89
C ALA A 446 -9.94 0.98 -36.59
N LEU A 447 -11.20 1.30 -36.94
CA LEU A 447 -12.36 0.46 -36.68
C LEU A 447 -12.20 -0.97 -37.23
N SER A 448 -11.66 -1.09 -38.44
CA SER A 448 -11.45 -2.38 -39.11
C SER A 448 -10.56 -3.35 -38.32
N LYS A 449 -9.59 -2.83 -37.55
CA LYS A 449 -8.75 -3.68 -36.68
C LYS A 449 -9.57 -4.27 -35.53
N SER A 450 -10.44 -3.46 -34.91
CA SER A 450 -11.32 -3.92 -33.85
C SER A 450 -12.33 -4.95 -34.35
N GLU A 451 -12.87 -4.76 -35.56
CA GLU A 451 -13.74 -5.74 -36.22
C GLU A 451 -13.03 -7.07 -36.49
N GLU A 452 -11.78 -7.01 -36.97
CA GLU A 452 -10.95 -8.20 -37.21
C GLU A 452 -10.63 -8.94 -35.92
N ILE A 453 -10.25 -8.22 -34.86
CA ILE A 453 -10.00 -8.79 -33.52
C ILE A 453 -11.25 -9.50 -33.01
N LEU A 454 -12.42 -8.86 -33.07
CA LEU A 454 -13.67 -9.49 -32.64
C LEU A 454 -13.98 -10.74 -33.47
N ARG A 455 -13.79 -10.70 -34.79
CA ARG A 455 -13.94 -11.89 -35.64
C ARG A 455 -13.01 -13.02 -35.21
N ASN A 456 -11.74 -12.72 -34.93
CA ASN A 456 -10.74 -13.69 -34.51
C ASN A 456 -11.07 -14.28 -33.13
N ILE A 457 -11.59 -13.48 -32.19
CA ILE A 457 -12.07 -13.96 -30.89
C ILE A 457 -13.19 -14.99 -31.09
N HIS A 458 -14.19 -14.71 -31.93
CA HIS A 458 -15.30 -15.66 -32.13
C HIS A 458 -14.87 -16.93 -32.87
N VAL A 459 -13.93 -16.83 -33.82
CA VAL A 459 -13.30 -17.99 -34.47
C VAL A 459 -12.61 -18.86 -33.42
N PHE A 460 -11.79 -18.25 -32.55
CA PHE A 460 -11.11 -18.95 -31.47
C PHE A 460 -12.10 -19.62 -30.50
N LEU A 461 -13.14 -18.91 -30.06
CA LEU A 461 -14.15 -19.46 -29.16
C LEU A 461 -14.85 -20.68 -29.79
N ARG A 462 -15.25 -20.59 -31.07
CA ARG A 462 -15.88 -21.70 -31.80
C ARG A 462 -14.94 -22.90 -31.94
N ASP A 463 -13.69 -22.67 -32.29
CA ASP A 463 -12.78 -23.76 -32.67
C ASP A 463 -12.10 -24.42 -31.47
N HIS A 464 -12.01 -23.73 -30.32
CA HIS A 464 -11.21 -24.19 -29.18
C HIS A 464 -11.95 -24.20 -27.83
N ILE A 465 -12.97 -23.36 -27.63
CA ILE A 465 -13.69 -23.28 -26.35
C ILE A 465 -15.03 -24.02 -26.42
N TYR A 466 -15.82 -23.78 -27.46
CA TYR A 466 -17.11 -24.41 -27.63
C TYR A 466 -16.92 -25.88 -28.01
N VAL A 467 -17.53 -26.78 -27.23
CA VAL A 467 -17.38 -28.22 -27.38
C VAL A 467 -18.75 -28.87 -27.28
N GLU A 468 -18.98 -29.91 -28.08
CA GLU A 468 -20.22 -30.68 -28.11
C GLU A 468 -21.45 -29.77 -28.27
N LEU A 469 -21.47 -28.99 -29.37
CA LEU A 469 -22.60 -28.13 -29.69
C LEU A 469 -23.86 -28.99 -29.94
N VAL A 470 -24.76 -28.98 -28.96
CA VAL A 470 -26.00 -29.77 -28.98
C VAL A 470 -27.17 -28.84 -28.74
N GLN A 471 -28.28 -29.05 -29.45
CA GLN A 471 -29.52 -28.32 -29.18
C GLN A 471 -30.01 -28.64 -27.77
N ASN A 472 -30.18 -27.59 -26.96
CA ASN A 472 -30.73 -27.75 -25.62
C ASN A 472 -32.21 -28.14 -25.72
N SER A 473 -32.61 -29.10 -24.90
CA SER A 473 -34.02 -29.46 -24.69
C SER A 473 -34.35 -29.58 -23.20
N ASP A 474 -33.44 -29.19 -22.33
CA ASP A 474 -33.59 -29.30 -20.88
C ASP A 474 -34.53 -28.22 -20.35
N GLU A 475 -35.70 -28.65 -19.89
CA GLU A 475 -36.74 -27.78 -19.32
C GLU A 475 -36.27 -27.08 -18.03
N SER A 476 -35.31 -27.67 -17.32
CA SER A 476 -34.82 -27.15 -16.04
C SER A 476 -34.03 -25.85 -16.18
N VAL A 477 -33.54 -25.52 -17.39
CA VAL A 477 -32.80 -24.28 -17.67
C VAL A 477 -33.69 -23.07 -17.46
N TYR A 478 -34.94 -23.09 -17.95
CA TYR A 478 -35.88 -21.99 -17.74
C TYR A 478 -36.14 -21.76 -16.24
N ALA A 479 -36.48 -22.83 -15.50
CA ALA A 479 -36.76 -22.73 -14.07
C ALA A 479 -35.54 -22.26 -13.27
N THR A 480 -34.33 -22.68 -13.63
CA THR A 480 -33.12 -22.33 -12.88
C THR A 480 -32.55 -20.97 -13.29
N TYR A 481 -32.62 -20.60 -14.56
CA TYR A 481 -32.09 -19.33 -15.04
C TYR A 481 -33.11 -18.21 -14.86
N PHE A 482 -34.30 -18.34 -15.44
CA PHE A 482 -35.28 -17.26 -15.44
C PHE A 482 -35.90 -17.07 -14.05
N GLU A 483 -36.54 -18.10 -13.49
CA GLU A 483 -37.22 -17.97 -12.20
C GLU A 483 -36.19 -17.71 -11.07
N LYS A 484 -35.18 -18.56 -10.90
CA LYS A 484 -34.23 -18.41 -9.77
C LYS A 484 -33.15 -17.33 -9.94
N ARG A 485 -32.70 -16.99 -11.16
CA ARG A 485 -31.63 -15.97 -11.32
C ARG A 485 -32.13 -14.61 -11.77
N ILE A 486 -33.26 -14.53 -12.48
CA ILE A 486 -33.83 -13.25 -12.92
C ILE A 486 -34.93 -12.79 -11.97
N ILE A 487 -35.96 -13.61 -11.74
CA ILE A 487 -37.10 -13.19 -10.91
C ILE A 487 -36.67 -12.97 -9.46
N ASP A 488 -35.87 -13.86 -8.87
CA ASP A 488 -35.32 -13.64 -7.52
C ASP A 488 -34.44 -12.38 -7.46
N ALA A 489 -33.66 -12.08 -8.52
CA ALA A 489 -32.87 -10.86 -8.57
C ALA A 489 -33.75 -9.60 -8.59
N VAL A 490 -34.83 -9.61 -9.37
CA VAL A 490 -35.81 -8.53 -9.37
C VAL A 490 -36.49 -8.41 -8.00
N GLN A 491 -36.91 -9.52 -7.39
CA GLN A 491 -37.56 -9.50 -6.07
C GLN A 491 -36.62 -8.96 -4.98
N ASN A 492 -35.36 -9.37 -4.99
CA ASN A 492 -34.32 -8.85 -4.10
C ASN A 492 -34.07 -7.36 -4.32
N ALA A 493 -34.13 -6.89 -5.58
CA ALA A 493 -34.03 -5.48 -5.88
C ALA A 493 -35.25 -4.69 -5.37
N LYS A 494 -36.48 -5.21 -5.56
CA LYS A 494 -37.72 -4.59 -5.05
C LYS A 494 -37.72 -4.46 -3.53
N SER A 495 -37.26 -5.49 -2.82
CA SER A 495 -37.21 -5.46 -1.35
C SER A 495 -36.13 -4.54 -0.79
N SER A 496 -35.05 -4.32 -1.55
CA SER A 496 -33.91 -3.52 -1.12
C SER A 496 -34.03 -2.03 -1.49
N ASP A 497 -34.75 -1.68 -2.55
CA ASP A 497 -34.90 -0.30 -3.03
C ASP A 497 -36.37 0.08 -3.28
N ARG A 498 -36.86 1.01 -2.47
CA ARG A 498 -38.23 1.54 -2.55
C ARG A 498 -38.50 2.24 -3.88
N GLN A 499 -37.54 2.96 -4.45
CA GLN A 499 -37.74 3.69 -5.71
C GLN A 499 -37.92 2.70 -6.86
N PHE A 500 -37.06 1.69 -6.92
CA PHE A 500 -37.18 0.60 -7.89
C PHE A 500 -38.52 -0.14 -7.74
N SER A 501 -38.97 -0.42 -6.51
CA SER A 501 -40.27 -1.07 -6.29
C SER A 501 -41.42 -0.28 -6.88
N LEU A 502 -41.43 1.05 -6.70
CA LEU A 502 -42.49 1.92 -7.25
C LEU A 502 -42.48 1.95 -8.79
N LEU A 503 -41.29 1.93 -9.40
CA LEU A 503 -41.14 1.90 -10.85
C LEU A 503 -41.55 0.56 -11.45
N TRP A 504 -41.20 -0.55 -10.80
CA TRP A 504 -41.52 -1.89 -11.29
C TRP A 504 -43.03 -2.15 -11.40
N ASP A 505 -43.84 -1.55 -10.51
CA ASP A 505 -45.28 -1.81 -10.47
C ASP A 505 -46.09 -0.99 -11.50
N LYS A 506 -45.44 -0.07 -12.22
CA LYS A 506 -46.06 0.71 -13.30
C LYS A 506 -46.18 -0.11 -14.59
N THR A 507 -47.10 0.27 -15.47
CA THR A 507 -47.32 -0.40 -16.75
C THR A 507 -46.45 0.16 -17.87
N GLU A 508 -46.18 1.47 -17.82
CA GLU A 508 -45.43 2.21 -18.82
C GLU A 508 -44.43 3.15 -18.16
N ILE A 509 -43.38 3.49 -18.91
CA ILE A 509 -42.28 4.33 -18.45
C ILE A 509 -41.75 5.16 -19.62
N VAL A 510 -41.45 6.44 -19.38
CA VAL A 510 -40.82 7.32 -20.38
C VAL A 510 -39.33 7.34 -20.14
N ILE A 511 -38.55 6.94 -21.15
CA ILE A 511 -37.09 6.86 -21.09
C ILE A 511 -36.51 7.75 -22.18
N ASN A 512 -35.75 8.78 -21.78
CA ASN A 512 -35.16 9.76 -22.70
C ASN A 512 -36.17 10.38 -23.70
N GLY A 513 -37.41 10.61 -23.23
CA GLY A 513 -38.49 11.20 -24.01
C GLY A 513 -39.38 10.22 -24.78
N GLU A 514 -39.06 8.93 -24.76
CA GLU A 514 -39.81 7.89 -25.48
C GLU A 514 -40.61 7.01 -24.52
N LEU A 515 -41.92 6.87 -24.78
CA LEU A 515 -42.82 6.02 -24.01
C LEU A 515 -42.56 4.54 -24.33
N ARG A 516 -42.38 3.72 -23.29
CA ARG A 516 -42.09 2.28 -23.40
C ARG A 516 -42.96 1.46 -22.47
N ILE A 517 -43.24 0.23 -22.87
CA ILE A 517 -43.92 -0.76 -22.03
C ILE A 517 -42.93 -1.21 -20.96
N ASN A 518 -43.38 -1.26 -19.71
CA ASN A 518 -42.50 -1.57 -18.60
C ASN A 518 -42.13 -3.07 -18.56
N ALA A 519 -40.95 -3.40 -18.00
CA ALA A 519 -40.38 -4.75 -18.09
C ALA A 519 -41.27 -5.81 -17.43
N ASN A 520 -41.92 -5.50 -16.31
CA ASN A 520 -42.88 -6.37 -15.63
C ASN A 520 -44.04 -6.82 -16.56
N VAL A 521 -44.53 -5.92 -17.41
CA VAL A 521 -45.63 -6.19 -18.35
C VAL A 521 -45.14 -7.10 -19.47
N ILE A 522 -43.99 -6.77 -20.09
CA ILE A 522 -43.40 -7.56 -21.19
C ILE A 522 -43.10 -8.99 -20.73
N LEU A 523 -42.47 -9.15 -19.57
CA LEU A 523 -42.12 -10.48 -19.04
C LEU A 523 -43.37 -11.32 -18.72
N LYS A 524 -44.44 -10.68 -18.24
CA LYS A 524 -45.69 -11.37 -17.92
C LYS A 524 -46.45 -11.80 -19.18
N GLN A 525 -46.55 -10.91 -20.18
CA GLN A 525 -47.29 -11.17 -21.42
C GLN A 525 -46.60 -12.22 -22.29
N ASN A 526 -45.26 -12.24 -22.30
CA ASN A 526 -44.48 -13.07 -23.21
C ASN A 526 -43.86 -14.30 -22.55
N ARG A 527 -44.41 -14.78 -21.43
CA ARG A 527 -43.83 -15.88 -20.63
C ARG A 527 -43.54 -17.13 -21.45
N GLU A 528 -44.48 -17.56 -22.30
CA GLU A 528 -44.31 -18.75 -23.15
C GLU A 528 -43.19 -18.59 -24.18
N HIS A 529 -43.04 -17.38 -24.75
CA HIS A 529 -41.96 -17.08 -25.69
C HIS A 529 -40.60 -17.06 -25.01
N ILE A 530 -40.52 -16.49 -23.81
CA ILE A 530 -39.30 -16.51 -22.99
C ILE A 530 -38.94 -17.95 -22.65
N GLU A 531 -39.91 -18.76 -22.22
CA GLU A 531 -39.70 -20.17 -21.93
C GLU A 531 -39.16 -20.94 -23.13
N ARG A 532 -39.74 -20.72 -24.31
CA ARG A 532 -39.26 -21.32 -25.56
C ARG A 532 -37.84 -20.88 -25.89
N ALA A 533 -37.52 -19.59 -25.76
CA ALA A 533 -36.18 -19.06 -26.02
C ALA A 533 -35.12 -19.63 -25.05
N MET A 534 -35.48 -19.82 -23.78
CA MET A 534 -34.56 -20.42 -22.79
C MET A 534 -34.40 -21.94 -22.95
N ARG A 535 -35.36 -22.60 -23.62
CA ARG A 535 -35.27 -24.03 -23.95
C ARG A 535 -34.47 -24.25 -25.22
N ASN A 536 -34.71 -23.46 -26.25
CA ASN A 536 -34.20 -23.66 -27.61
C ASN A 536 -32.98 -22.79 -27.89
N PHE A 537 -31.81 -23.25 -27.45
CA PHE A 537 -30.53 -22.65 -27.79
C PHE A 537 -29.46 -23.72 -27.99
N THR A 538 -28.37 -23.36 -28.64
CA THR A 538 -27.24 -24.25 -28.86
C THR A 538 -26.40 -24.31 -27.59
N ARG A 539 -26.40 -25.44 -26.90
CA ARG A 539 -25.62 -25.68 -25.70
C ARG A 539 -24.19 -26.06 -26.04
N SER A 540 -23.24 -25.58 -25.24
CA SER A 540 -21.84 -25.99 -25.23
C SER A 540 -21.44 -26.46 -23.83
N GLU A 541 -20.53 -27.43 -23.74
CA GLU A 541 -19.95 -27.81 -22.45
C GLU A 541 -19.24 -26.61 -21.82
N ASN A 542 -18.44 -25.86 -22.59
CA ASN A 542 -17.69 -24.70 -22.09
C ASN A 542 -18.09 -23.43 -22.82
N ILE A 543 -18.05 -22.32 -22.10
CA ILE A 543 -18.26 -20.95 -22.61
C ILE A 543 -17.26 -20.04 -21.91
N HIS A 544 -17.05 -18.82 -22.42
CA HIS A 544 -16.37 -17.81 -21.64
C HIS A 544 -17.28 -17.32 -20.50
N GLY A 545 -18.55 -17.06 -20.81
CA GLY A 545 -19.65 -16.75 -19.89
C GLY A 545 -19.69 -15.33 -19.33
N ASP A 546 -18.62 -14.55 -19.53
CA ASP A 546 -18.55 -13.12 -19.21
C ASP A 546 -17.75 -12.34 -20.26
N LEU A 547 -17.99 -12.62 -21.55
CA LEU A 547 -17.26 -11.98 -22.65
C LEU A 547 -17.71 -10.52 -22.86
N THR A 548 -17.11 -9.60 -22.11
CA THR A 548 -17.32 -8.15 -22.22
C THR A 548 -16.10 -7.47 -22.82
N VAL A 549 -16.21 -6.19 -23.20
CA VAL A 549 -15.06 -5.43 -23.72
C VAL A 549 -13.95 -5.28 -22.66
N ASP A 550 -14.32 -5.11 -21.38
CA ASP A 550 -13.35 -5.02 -20.27
C ASP A 550 -12.54 -6.33 -20.05
N ASN A 551 -13.08 -7.47 -20.48
CA ASN A 551 -12.47 -8.78 -20.32
C ASN A 551 -11.63 -9.22 -21.53
N ILE A 552 -11.36 -8.29 -22.46
CA ILE A 552 -10.52 -8.49 -23.62
C ILE A 552 -9.32 -7.52 -23.51
N LEU A 553 -8.11 -8.08 -23.58
CA LEU A 553 -6.87 -7.30 -23.65
C LEU A 553 -6.23 -7.48 -25.03
N ILE A 554 -5.65 -6.41 -25.59
CA ILE A 554 -5.05 -6.43 -26.92
C ILE A 554 -3.59 -5.97 -26.85
N ASP A 555 -2.68 -6.69 -27.49
CA ASP A 555 -1.34 -6.20 -27.81
C ASP A 555 -1.45 -5.28 -29.03
N PRO A 556 -1.25 -3.94 -28.89
CA PRO A 556 -1.44 -3.01 -29.99
C PRO A 556 -0.40 -3.13 -31.11
N VAL A 557 0.73 -3.80 -30.85
CA VAL A 557 1.79 -4.02 -31.85
C VAL A 557 1.47 -5.22 -32.71
N SER A 558 1.08 -6.34 -32.10
CA SER A 558 0.83 -7.59 -32.83
C SER A 558 -0.65 -7.83 -33.18
N ASN A 559 -1.57 -7.00 -32.66
CA ASN A 559 -3.03 -7.18 -32.69
C ASN A 559 -3.50 -8.53 -32.12
N LYS A 560 -2.69 -9.18 -31.28
CA LYS A 560 -3.10 -10.39 -30.57
C LYS A 560 -4.04 -10.02 -29.44
N PHE A 561 -5.05 -10.85 -29.21
CA PHE A 561 -5.95 -10.70 -28.07
C PHE A 561 -5.60 -11.70 -26.97
N LEU A 562 -5.98 -11.35 -25.75
CA LEU A 562 -5.88 -12.16 -24.55
C LEU A 562 -7.19 -12.04 -23.78
N LEU A 563 -7.85 -13.16 -23.54
CA LEU A 563 -9.09 -13.23 -22.77
C LEU A 563 -8.79 -13.43 -21.28
N ILE A 564 -9.52 -12.69 -20.46
CA ILE A 564 -9.42 -12.73 -19.01
C ILE A 564 -10.81 -12.86 -18.38
N ASP A 565 -10.82 -13.23 -17.10
CA ASP A 565 -12.03 -13.25 -16.27
C ASP A 565 -13.22 -14.11 -16.78
N PRO A 566 -13.02 -15.41 -17.10
CA PRO A 566 -14.12 -16.28 -17.51
C PRO A 566 -15.07 -16.59 -16.34
N SER A 567 -16.36 -16.77 -16.64
CA SER A 567 -17.41 -17.13 -15.69
C SER A 567 -18.17 -18.37 -16.17
N ASP A 568 -17.72 -19.54 -15.73
CA ASP A 568 -18.32 -20.83 -16.12
C ASP A 568 -19.45 -21.30 -15.16
N ASP A 569 -19.96 -20.41 -14.31
CA ASP A 569 -21.04 -20.69 -13.33
C ASP A 569 -22.45 -20.43 -13.89
N ASN A 570 -22.58 -20.28 -15.21
CA ASN A 570 -23.84 -19.97 -15.87
C ASN A 570 -24.64 -21.24 -16.20
N THR A 571 -25.96 -21.16 -16.02
CA THR A 571 -26.88 -22.24 -16.40
C THR A 571 -27.22 -22.18 -17.89
N LEU A 572 -27.32 -20.98 -18.45
CA LEU A 572 -27.35 -20.76 -19.90
C LEU A 572 -25.92 -20.90 -20.43
N ARG A 573 -25.57 -22.08 -20.95
CA ARG A 573 -24.21 -22.39 -21.45
C ARG A 573 -24.24 -22.58 -22.96
N GLY A 574 -24.18 -21.49 -23.70
CA GLY A 574 -24.17 -21.53 -25.17
C GLY A 574 -23.53 -20.28 -25.76
N PRO A 575 -23.18 -20.30 -27.06
CA PRO A 575 -22.60 -19.15 -27.76
C PRO A 575 -23.46 -17.89 -27.64
N VAL A 576 -24.79 -18.06 -27.57
CA VAL A 576 -25.75 -16.96 -27.39
C VAL A 576 -25.45 -16.09 -26.16
N LEU A 577 -24.94 -16.69 -25.07
CA LEU A 577 -24.59 -15.92 -23.86
C LEU A 577 -23.36 -15.05 -24.09
N ASP A 578 -22.32 -15.56 -24.74
CA ASP A 578 -21.09 -14.82 -25.01
C ASP A 578 -21.36 -13.65 -26.00
N PHE A 579 -22.19 -13.88 -27.02
CA PHE A 579 -22.67 -12.80 -27.89
C PHE A 579 -23.52 -11.77 -27.12
N ALA A 580 -24.45 -12.22 -26.28
CA ALA A 580 -25.28 -11.30 -25.49
C ALA A 580 -24.45 -10.47 -24.50
N ARG A 581 -23.38 -11.03 -23.91
CA ARG A 581 -22.44 -10.30 -23.05
C ARG A 581 -21.64 -9.26 -23.83
N LEU A 582 -21.17 -9.60 -25.02
CA LEU A 582 -20.42 -8.66 -25.84
C LEU A 582 -21.32 -7.52 -26.35
N LEU A 583 -22.55 -7.82 -26.76
CA LEU A 583 -23.54 -6.81 -27.14
C LEU A 583 -24.04 -6.01 -25.93
N GLN A 584 -24.06 -6.57 -24.73
CA GLN A 584 -24.30 -5.81 -23.50
C GLN A 584 -23.23 -4.72 -23.32
N SER A 585 -21.96 -5.01 -23.63
CA SER A 585 -20.90 -3.99 -23.67
C SER A 585 -21.13 -2.98 -24.80
N LEU A 586 -21.22 -3.47 -26.05
CA LEU A 586 -21.21 -2.61 -27.24
C LEU A 586 -22.50 -1.78 -27.39
N GLU A 587 -23.67 -2.42 -27.32
CA GLU A 587 -24.94 -1.72 -27.41
C GLU A 587 -25.43 -1.19 -26.09
N GLY A 588 -25.23 -1.93 -25.01
CA GLY A 588 -25.70 -1.51 -23.70
C GLY A 588 -24.84 -0.41 -23.08
N GLY A 589 -23.59 -0.25 -23.56
CA GLY A 589 -22.64 0.73 -23.04
C GLY A 589 -22.19 0.41 -21.63
N TYR A 590 -22.09 -0.88 -21.31
CA TYR A 590 -21.83 -1.39 -19.95
C TYR A 590 -20.65 -0.67 -19.26
N GLU A 591 -19.55 -0.49 -19.97
CA GLU A 591 -18.34 0.15 -19.47
C GLU A 591 -18.61 1.62 -19.13
N PHE A 592 -19.33 2.36 -19.98
CA PHE A 592 -19.70 3.76 -19.75
C PHE A 592 -20.59 3.93 -18.52
N LEU A 593 -21.52 3.00 -18.30
CA LEU A 593 -22.39 3.00 -17.11
C LEU A 593 -21.59 2.81 -15.81
N ASN A 594 -20.50 2.04 -15.86
CA ASN A 594 -19.63 1.83 -14.71
C ASN A 594 -18.70 3.01 -14.43
N HIS A 595 -18.31 3.76 -15.45
CA HIS A 595 -17.41 4.91 -15.33
C HIS A 595 -18.14 6.24 -15.07
N SER A 596 -19.43 6.36 -15.43
CA SER A 596 -20.19 7.61 -15.29
C SER A 596 -20.63 7.90 -13.84
N ASN A 597 -20.36 9.11 -13.36
CA ASN A 597 -20.89 9.62 -12.08
C ASN A 597 -22.19 10.42 -12.25
N GLU A 598 -22.77 10.43 -13.46
CA GLU A 598 -24.00 11.16 -13.72
C GLU A 598 -25.20 10.47 -13.10
N LYS A 599 -26.05 11.29 -12.48
CA LYS A 599 -27.29 10.82 -11.86
C LYS A 599 -28.41 10.89 -12.89
N PRO A 600 -29.24 9.85 -13.02
CA PRO A 600 -30.44 9.95 -13.83
C PRO A 600 -31.38 10.98 -13.20
N ARG A 601 -32.01 11.81 -14.03
CA ARG A 601 -33.10 12.69 -13.57
C ARG A 601 -34.39 11.92 -13.72
N TYR A 602 -35.16 11.82 -12.65
CA TYR A 602 -36.41 11.09 -12.65
C TYR A 602 -37.53 11.89 -12.02
N GLU A 603 -38.73 11.74 -12.58
CA GLU A 603 -39.98 12.29 -12.08
C GLU A 603 -40.96 11.14 -11.90
N LEU A 604 -41.32 10.87 -10.65
CA LEU A 604 -42.34 9.89 -10.32
C LEU A 604 -43.72 10.54 -10.51
N SER A 605 -44.41 10.16 -11.58
CA SER A 605 -45.80 10.52 -11.85
C SER A 605 -46.65 9.25 -12.06
N ASP A 606 -47.84 9.38 -12.64
CA ASP A 606 -48.60 8.20 -13.09
C ASP A 606 -47.81 7.38 -14.10
N THR A 607 -47.14 8.04 -15.04
CA THR A 607 -46.16 7.47 -15.97
C THR A 607 -44.77 8.02 -15.63
N PRO A 608 -43.89 7.24 -14.98
CA PRO A 608 -42.59 7.75 -14.56
C PRO A 608 -41.73 8.17 -15.76
N THR A 609 -41.08 9.32 -15.64
CA THR A 609 -40.17 9.84 -16.66
C THR A 609 -38.75 9.82 -16.14
N ILE A 610 -37.83 9.17 -16.85
CA ILE A 610 -36.42 9.15 -16.50
C ILE A 610 -35.58 9.55 -17.71
N THR A 611 -34.62 10.43 -17.45
CA THR A 611 -33.66 10.90 -18.45
C THR A 611 -32.24 10.71 -17.94
N PHE A 612 -31.38 10.20 -18.82
CA PHE A 612 -29.96 10.00 -18.56
C PHE A 612 -29.17 10.21 -19.86
N VAL A 613 -27.90 10.59 -19.72
CA VAL A 613 -27.03 10.80 -20.88
C VAL A 613 -26.49 9.44 -21.33
N ASP A 614 -26.70 9.10 -22.59
CA ASP A 614 -26.02 7.98 -23.22
C ASP A 614 -24.62 8.44 -23.64
N GLN A 615 -23.60 7.88 -22.99
CA GLN A 615 -22.20 8.24 -23.21
C GLN A 615 -21.50 7.32 -24.22
N ARG A 616 -22.22 6.37 -24.82
CA ARG A 616 -21.66 5.47 -25.83
C ARG A 616 -21.11 6.26 -27.01
N THR A 617 -19.95 5.83 -27.48
CA THR A 617 -19.35 6.41 -28.69
C THR A 617 -19.94 5.79 -29.95
N HIS A 618 -19.92 6.52 -31.06
CA HIS A 618 -20.29 6.00 -32.38
C HIS A 618 -19.48 4.73 -32.78
N ARG A 619 -18.25 4.58 -32.28
CA ARG A 619 -17.44 3.37 -32.53
C ARG A 619 -18.07 2.11 -31.94
N TYR A 620 -18.68 2.21 -30.76
CA TYR A 620 -19.38 1.09 -30.12
C TYR A 620 -20.60 0.65 -30.92
N GLU A 621 -21.35 1.62 -31.46
CA GLU A 621 -22.51 1.36 -32.32
C GLU A 621 -22.12 0.60 -33.60
N GLN A 622 -21.06 1.04 -34.30
CA GLN A 622 -20.56 0.36 -35.50
C GLN A 622 -20.04 -1.06 -35.21
N LEU A 623 -19.36 -1.25 -34.07
CA LEU A 623 -18.91 -2.57 -33.65
C LEU A 623 -20.08 -3.48 -33.25
N ALA A 624 -21.12 -2.93 -32.63
CA ALA A 624 -22.32 -3.70 -32.31
C ALA A 624 -23.00 -4.24 -33.58
N GLU A 625 -23.15 -3.41 -34.62
CA GLU A 625 -23.67 -3.86 -35.92
C GLU A 625 -22.83 -5.01 -36.49
N SER A 626 -21.50 -4.86 -36.47
CA SER A 626 -20.57 -5.90 -36.91
C SER A 626 -20.71 -7.20 -36.11
N VAL A 627 -20.90 -7.11 -34.78
CA VAL A 627 -21.10 -8.28 -33.92
C VAL A 627 -22.46 -8.94 -34.17
N ARG A 628 -23.53 -8.17 -34.43
CA ARG A 628 -24.82 -8.74 -34.84
C ARG A 628 -24.75 -9.46 -36.17
N ASP A 629 -24.02 -8.92 -37.13
CA ASP A 629 -23.80 -9.59 -38.41
C ASP A 629 -22.98 -10.87 -38.26
N LEU A 630 -21.98 -10.87 -37.37
CA LEU A 630 -21.28 -12.09 -36.98
C LEU A 630 -22.24 -13.10 -36.33
N ALA A 631 -23.12 -12.66 -35.41
CA ALA A 631 -24.04 -13.54 -34.70
C ALA A 631 -24.93 -14.36 -35.64
N LYS A 632 -25.36 -13.80 -36.78
CA LYS A 632 -26.12 -14.51 -37.83
C LYS A 632 -25.41 -15.76 -38.37
N SER A 633 -24.08 -15.78 -38.32
CA SER A 633 -23.27 -16.90 -38.82
C SER A 633 -22.94 -17.96 -37.75
N TYR A 634 -23.08 -17.62 -36.47
CA TYR A 634 -22.67 -18.50 -35.35
C TYR A 634 -23.85 -18.98 -34.50
N LEU A 635 -24.94 -18.23 -34.49
CA LEU A 635 -26.14 -18.54 -33.73
C LEU A 635 -27.24 -19.06 -34.66
N THR A 636 -28.13 -19.88 -34.12
CA THR A 636 -29.36 -20.26 -34.82
C THR A 636 -30.25 -19.04 -35.07
N GLU A 637 -31.22 -19.18 -35.97
CA GLU A 637 -32.22 -18.13 -36.21
C GLU A 637 -32.92 -17.76 -34.90
N SER A 638 -33.44 -18.76 -34.16
CA SER A 638 -34.10 -18.53 -32.88
C SER A 638 -33.21 -17.81 -31.85
N GLU A 639 -31.92 -18.12 -31.76
CA GLU A 639 -30.99 -17.42 -30.86
C GLU A 639 -30.78 -15.97 -31.29
N ASN A 640 -30.56 -15.71 -32.58
CA ASN A 640 -30.40 -14.35 -33.11
C ASN A 640 -31.61 -13.47 -32.81
N GLU A 641 -32.80 -14.03 -32.99
CA GLU A 641 -34.06 -13.34 -32.74
C GLU A 641 -34.28 -13.00 -31.26
N ASN A 642 -33.70 -13.78 -30.35
CA ASN A 642 -33.84 -13.61 -28.90
C ASN A 642 -32.62 -12.94 -28.25
N LEU A 643 -31.65 -12.43 -29.02
CA LEU A 643 -30.47 -11.75 -28.45
C LEU A 643 -30.84 -10.57 -27.55
N ASP A 644 -31.80 -9.74 -27.96
CA ASP A 644 -32.26 -8.58 -27.18
C ASP A 644 -32.92 -9.01 -25.86
N LEU A 645 -33.65 -10.13 -25.87
CA LEU A 645 -34.17 -10.74 -24.64
C LEU A 645 -33.02 -11.10 -23.70
N HIS A 646 -32.00 -11.82 -24.19
CA HIS A 646 -30.86 -12.20 -23.36
C HIS A 646 -30.13 -10.99 -22.77
N ILE A 647 -29.89 -9.94 -23.56
CA ILE A 647 -29.26 -8.69 -23.09
C ILE A 647 -30.12 -8.03 -22.00
N GLY A 648 -31.43 -7.91 -22.22
CA GLY A 648 -32.36 -7.34 -21.24
C GLY A 648 -32.37 -8.11 -19.91
N LEU A 649 -32.37 -9.45 -19.96
CA LEU A 649 -32.30 -10.31 -18.78
C LEU A 649 -30.97 -10.17 -18.04
N LEU A 650 -29.84 -10.01 -18.75
CA LEU A 650 -28.53 -9.78 -18.12
C LEU A 650 -28.54 -8.50 -17.28
N TYR A 651 -29.19 -7.42 -17.75
CA TYR A 651 -29.36 -6.20 -16.97
C TYR A 651 -30.23 -6.40 -15.72
N LEU A 652 -31.34 -7.13 -15.83
CA LEU A 652 -32.20 -7.45 -14.66
C LEU A 652 -31.46 -8.27 -13.60
N ARG A 653 -30.65 -9.25 -14.03
CA ARG A 653 -29.83 -10.09 -13.15
C ARG A 653 -28.87 -9.28 -12.28
N MET A 654 -28.42 -8.11 -12.78
CA MET A 654 -27.43 -7.28 -12.12
C MET A 654 -27.98 -6.34 -11.04
N LEU A 655 -29.31 -6.16 -10.96
CA LEU A 655 -29.91 -5.15 -10.09
C LEU A 655 -29.55 -5.28 -8.60
N PRO A 656 -29.61 -6.46 -7.95
CA PRO A 656 -29.25 -6.58 -6.53
C PRO A 656 -27.81 -6.14 -6.24
N HIS A 657 -26.93 -6.47 -7.18
CA HIS A 657 -25.53 -6.13 -7.07
C HIS A 657 -25.30 -4.62 -7.20
N GLN A 658 -25.98 -3.98 -8.16
CA GLN A 658 -25.90 -2.54 -8.35
C GLN A 658 -26.46 -1.77 -7.16
N ILE A 659 -27.55 -2.23 -6.53
CA ILE A 659 -28.10 -1.60 -5.32
C ILE A 659 -27.05 -1.54 -4.20
N ARG A 660 -26.24 -2.59 -4.03
CA ARG A 660 -25.19 -2.62 -3.00
C ARG A 660 -24.02 -1.68 -3.29
N ILE A 661 -23.65 -1.51 -4.56
CA ILE A 661 -22.50 -0.69 -4.95
C ILE A 661 -22.90 0.77 -5.14
N ASN A 662 -23.94 1.03 -5.94
CA ASN A 662 -24.42 2.35 -6.27
C ASN A 662 -25.94 2.30 -6.55
N PRO A 663 -26.78 2.53 -5.51
CA PRO A 663 -28.24 2.52 -5.63
C PRO A 663 -28.76 3.38 -6.80
N GLU A 664 -28.18 4.57 -7.00
CA GLU A 664 -28.64 5.53 -8.01
C GLU A 664 -28.44 5.00 -9.45
N ARG A 665 -27.40 4.20 -9.69
CA ARG A 665 -27.14 3.58 -11.02
C ARG A 665 -28.06 2.39 -11.31
N THR A 666 -28.64 1.77 -10.29
CA THR A 666 -29.59 0.65 -10.44
C THR A 666 -30.71 1.00 -11.40
N LEU A 667 -31.21 2.24 -11.32
CA LEU A 667 -32.26 2.72 -12.21
C LEU A 667 -31.80 2.68 -13.67
N ILE A 668 -30.61 3.19 -14.00
CA ILE A 668 -30.11 3.17 -15.38
C ILE A 668 -29.98 1.74 -15.91
N TYR A 669 -29.47 0.82 -15.09
CA TYR A 669 -29.41 -0.60 -15.45
C TYR A 669 -30.79 -1.20 -15.73
N TYR A 670 -31.78 -0.85 -14.91
CA TYR A 670 -33.16 -1.25 -15.14
C TYR A 670 -33.74 -0.67 -16.44
N LEU A 671 -33.49 0.60 -16.72
CA LEU A 671 -33.97 1.25 -17.95
C LEU A 671 -33.34 0.62 -19.19
N LYS A 672 -32.06 0.25 -19.14
CA LYS A 672 -31.43 -0.54 -20.22
C LYS A 672 -32.13 -1.90 -20.40
N ALA A 673 -32.49 -2.58 -19.32
CA ALA A 673 -33.30 -3.79 -19.45
C ALA A 673 -34.63 -3.53 -20.17
N VAL A 674 -35.35 -2.46 -19.80
CA VAL A 674 -36.61 -2.06 -20.45
C VAL A 674 -36.40 -1.76 -21.93
N GLU A 675 -35.36 -1.00 -22.30
CA GLU A 675 -35.05 -0.68 -23.70
C GLU A 675 -34.86 -1.94 -24.56
N PHE A 676 -34.04 -2.90 -24.11
CA PHE A 676 -33.79 -4.13 -24.86
C PHE A 676 -35.03 -5.05 -24.89
N LEU A 677 -35.77 -5.16 -23.78
CA LEU A 677 -37.00 -5.94 -23.75
C LEU A 677 -38.08 -5.37 -24.67
N ASN A 678 -38.18 -4.05 -24.82
CA ASN A 678 -39.11 -3.43 -25.78
C ASN A 678 -38.68 -3.73 -27.22
N ARG A 679 -37.39 -3.62 -27.56
CA ARG A 679 -36.91 -3.98 -28.91
C ARG A 679 -37.24 -5.42 -29.27
N TRP A 680 -37.00 -6.35 -28.34
CA TRP A 680 -37.38 -7.75 -28.50
C TRP A 680 -38.90 -7.93 -28.66
N HIS A 681 -39.70 -7.29 -27.80
CA HIS A 681 -41.15 -7.40 -27.83
C HIS A 681 -41.76 -6.88 -29.13
N VAL A 682 -41.30 -5.72 -29.63
CA VAL A 682 -41.75 -5.17 -30.92
C VAL A 682 -41.39 -6.10 -32.08
N ASN A 683 -40.18 -6.67 -32.07
CA ASN A 683 -39.77 -7.65 -33.08
C ASN A 683 -40.59 -8.93 -33.03
N LEU A 684 -41.09 -9.30 -31.85
CA LEU A 684 -41.96 -10.45 -31.65
C LEU A 684 -43.38 -10.20 -32.15
N GLU A 685 -43.92 -8.99 -31.98
CA GLU A 685 -45.25 -8.61 -32.49
C GLU A 685 -45.30 -8.41 -34.01
N MET A 686 -44.18 -8.08 -34.64
CA MET A 686 -44.09 -7.94 -36.10
C MET A 686 -44.08 -9.28 -36.86
N ARG A 687 -44.03 -10.41 -36.16
CA ARG A 687 -44.04 -11.77 -36.73
C ARG A 687 -45.36 -12.46 -36.47
#